data_AF-A0A7K1G1G4-F1
#
_entry.id   AF-A0A7K1G1G4-F1
#
_cell.length_a   1.000
_cell.length_b   1.000
_cell.length_c   1.000
_cell.angle_alpha   90.00
_cell.angle_beta   90.00
_cell.angle_gamma   90.00
#
_symmetry.space_group_name_H-M   'P 1'
#
loop_
_entity.id
_entity.type
_entity.pdbx_description
1 polymer ?
#
loop_
_entity_poly.entity_id
_entity_poly.type
_entity_poly.pdbx_seq_one_letter_code
_entity_poly.pdbx_strand_id
1 'polypeptide(L)'
;MILKRLKFNIILLFVSAFGFSQNFNVQEVGKAKLVNVSGGASANTVFYSGNAAREPFSYFLNGNINFNIAGLYNIPLSFSYTNQKFGYEKPVLMNRLSIHPSYKWITAHIGDVSMTFSPYTLSGHQFSGFGVDLTPQGKFKVSAMYGRLLKNSEYNTAYPDLLPTYKRFGYGFKTNYALEQITLGLTFFKAKDEINSISNPILFELGVSPKENAAISFETNFKLFQKLQVFTEFANSSITEDTRTTDGTKAKGVAALFLSPNNTTSSYNAFKGQLVYPAGKGSLGLGYERIDPNYRTLGGYYFNNDLENITVNASQSLYKDKVSISVNLGLQKDNLDKQKESQMKRLVSALTVDYRANEKLNFNINYSNFQSYTNSRNQFDYINQVSNFDYLDTLNFRQVNQNASIAVNYLLKSDKRIKKSINANFSMQDAINQQQGKTIAGGASTYYNSGLTYSIGYPERDLNINAAINNTYGKTDSGKSLIFGPTIGATKLFFDKKFTTSASTSYNTSYNDGVKQNDIFNIRLNGSYIYLQKHNFNMGIISLFSNSSTQKNNDLTGTLTYTYSFDKIKLRPKREPRTADDLNLNPTLKISSNGKNFEGTRDEITTQLKDMQLALNPLPAEDNTNMEHLLTLATLTPNEKQFKEKVLDYLEAYDSEAETLKKYNEYLAEASQKLEKEISTKDESLENSYVAALGRVNSNPLNGKNEADITDKTAYKSYLRLVERSDNSRNQLMHHRWMMKEISALSKIPATEIQKNQYAADFSKQEIEATFKLIKDKKSATEIVDAVEIKMIPFYHDLAVKNATIDDIDLKHIQK
;
A
#
# COMPACT_ATOMS: atom_id res chain seq x y z
N MET A 1 18.39 27.09 -6.40
CA MET A 1 18.74 25.72 -6.85
C MET A 1 19.18 24.79 -5.71
N ILE A 2 19.96 25.30 -4.74
CA ILE A 2 20.48 24.54 -3.58
C ILE A 2 19.37 23.96 -2.68
N LEU A 3 18.30 24.72 -2.41
CA LEU A 3 17.19 24.25 -1.58
C LEU A 3 16.39 23.09 -2.21
N LYS A 4 16.33 23.01 -3.55
CA LYS A 4 15.69 21.88 -4.26
C LYS A 4 16.57 20.62 -4.21
N ARG A 5 17.89 20.77 -4.33
CA ARG A 5 18.85 19.66 -4.16
C ARG A 5 18.89 19.14 -2.72
N LEU A 6 18.77 20.01 -1.73
CA LEU A 6 18.70 19.62 -0.31
C LEU A 6 17.42 18.83 0.00
N LYS A 7 16.27 19.28 -0.52
CA LYS A 7 14.99 18.54 -0.41
C LYS A 7 15.06 17.16 -1.08
N PHE A 8 15.66 17.08 -2.28
CA PHE A 8 15.82 15.82 -3.00
C PHE A 8 16.74 14.84 -2.25
N ASN A 9 17.87 15.31 -1.72
CA ASN A 9 18.79 14.48 -0.94
C ASN A 9 18.19 14.02 0.40
N ILE A 10 17.38 14.86 1.07
CA ILE A 10 16.65 14.46 2.30
C ILE A 10 15.59 13.39 1.99
N ILE A 11 14.88 13.51 0.87
CA ILE A 11 13.92 12.48 0.42
C ILE A 11 14.66 11.17 0.11
N LEU A 12 15.80 11.22 -0.57
CA LEU A 12 16.61 10.03 -0.89
C LEU A 12 17.18 9.34 0.37
N LEU A 13 17.58 10.13 1.37
CA LEU A 13 18.04 9.63 2.68
C LEU A 13 16.92 9.01 3.51
N PHE A 14 15.70 9.56 3.45
CA PHE A 14 14.53 8.96 4.09
C PHE A 14 14.10 7.65 3.41
N VAL A 15 14.21 7.55 2.07
CA VAL A 15 13.87 6.31 1.34
C VAL A 15 14.88 5.19 1.61
N SER A 16 16.16 5.51 1.83
CA SER A 16 17.20 4.51 2.13
C SER A 16 17.21 4.07 3.60
N ALA A 17 16.87 4.95 4.55
CA ALA A 17 16.83 4.61 5.99
C ALA A 17 15.63 3.72 6.40
N PHE A 18 14.58 3.63 5.59
CA PHE A 18 13.39 2.80 5.83
C PHE A 18 13.29 1.57 4.90
N GLY A 19 14.44 1.06 4.45
CA GLY A 19 14.53 -0.22 3.74
C GLY A 19 14.19 -1.40 4.66
N PHE A 20 12.92 -1.58 5.01
CA PHE A 20 12.47 -2.80 5.68
C PHE A 20 12.56 -3.95 4.68
N SER A 21 13.48 -4.90 4.92
CA SER A 21 13.54 -6.17 4.20
C SER A 21 12.20 -6.88 4.34
N GLN A 22 11.53 -7.16 3.22
CA GLN A 22 10.23 -7.80 3.21
C GLN A 22 10.38 -9.28 2.93
N ASN A 23 10.02 -10.11 3.90
CA ASN A 23 9.88 -11.54 3.67
C ASN A 23 8.64 -11.78 2.79
N PHE A 24 8.83 -12.32 1.59
CA PHE A 24 7.77 -12.65 0.65
C PHE A 24 7.49 -14.14 0.74
N ASN A 25 6.41 -14.52 1.41
CA ASN A 25 6.04 -15.92 1.54
C ASN A 25 5.32 -16.40 0.27
N VAL A 26 6.11 -16.85 -0.72
CA VAL A 26 5.64 -17.37 -2.02
C VAL A 26 4.60 -18.49 -1.85
N GLN A 27 4.64 -19.24 -0.74
CA GLN A 27 3.74 -20.36 -0.47
C GLN A 27 2.27 -19.94 -0.23
N GLU A 28 2.00 -18.73 0.26
CA GLU A 28 0.62 -18.25 0.45
C GLU A 28 -0.02 -17.80 -0.86
N VAL A 29 0.76 -17.19 -1.77
CA VAL A 29 0.30 -16.73 -3.10
C VAL A 29 -0.09 -17.91 -4.00
N GLY A 30 0.59 -19.06 -3.87
CA GLY A 30 0.26 -20.27 -4.63
C GLY A 30 -1.00 -21.01 -4.17
N LYS A 31 -1.49 -20.76 -2.94
CA LYS A 31 -2.68 -21.41 -2.35
C LYS A 31 -3.88 -20.49 -2.20
N ALA A 32 -3.68 -19.17 -2.13
CA ALA A 32 -4.74 -18.18 -2.01
C ALA A 32 -5.45 -17.94 -3.35
N LYS A 33 -6.78 -17.80 -3.31
CA LYS A 33 -7.58 -17.43 -4.50
C LYS A 33 -7.20 -16.01 -4.91
N LEU A 34 -6.87 -15.81 -6.20
CA LEU A 34 -6.25 -14.58 -6.69
C LEU A 34 -7.05 -13.30 -6.35
N VAL A 35 -8.37 -13.30 -6.51
CA VAL A 35 -9.24 -12.15 -6.18
C VAL A 35 -10.53 -12.61 -5.51
N ASN A 36 -10.84 -12.02 -4.36
CA ASN A 36 -12.10 -12.15 -3.65
C ASN A 36 -12.79 -10.78 -3.60
N VAL A 37 -14.01 -10.71 -4.11
CA VAL A 37 -14.80 -9.47 -4.12
C VAL A 37 -15.96 -9.62 -3.14
N SER A 38 -16.04 -8.69 -2.20
CA SER A 38 -17.04 -8.63 -1.13
C SER A 38 -17.56 -7.21 -1.01
N GLY A 39 -18.77 -7.01 -0.51
CA GLY A 39 -19.32 -5.67 -0.37
C GLY A 39 -20.83 -5.67 -0.30
N GLY A 40 -21.40 -4.49 -0.37
CA GLY A 40 -22.82 -4.31 -0.49
C GLY A 40 -23.20 -2.95 -1.03
N ALA A 41 -24.40 -2.84 -1.54
CA ALA A 41 -25.01 -1.59 -1.94
C ALA A 41 -26.43 -1.55 -1.39
N SER A 42 -26.84 -0.38 -0.89
CA SER A 42 -28.21 -0.11 -0.51
C SER A 42 -28.76 1.10 -1.26
N ALA A 43 -30.02 0.97 -1.65
CA ALA A 43 -30.84 2.03 -2.20
C ALA A 43 -32.01 2.24 -1.23
N ASN A 44 -32.10 3.44 -0.67
CA ASN A 44 -33.16 3.85 0.24
C ASN A 44 -33.98 4.92 -0.47
N THR A 45 -35.28 4.69 -0.61
CA THR A 45 -36.21 5.67 -1.15
C THR A 45 -37.22 6.06 -0.08
N VAL A 46 -37.51 7.35 0.00
CA VAL A 46 -38.52 7.91 0.88
C VAL A 46 -39.54 8.64 0.02
N PHE A 47 -40.79 8.23 0.13
CA PHE A 47 -41.95 8.91 -0.41
C PHE A 47 -42.69 9.59 0.73
N TYR A 48 -43.04 10.86 0.54
CA TYR A 48 -43.85 11.62 1.48
C TYR A 48 -45.01 12.28 0.76
N SER A 49 -46.20 12.12 1.32
CA SER A 49 -47.41 12.83 0.91
C SER A 49 -48.09 13.39 2.15
N GLY A 50 -48.24 14.70 2.21
CA GLY A 50 -48.82 15.40 3.36
C GLY A 50 -48.57 16.91 3.25
N ASN A 51 -48.91 17.65 4.29
CA ASN A 51 -48.87 19.11 4.28
C ASN A 51 -47.50 19.72 4.66
N ALA A 52 -46.50 18.91 5.02
CA ALA A 52 -45.17 19.43 5.34
C ALA A 52 -44.39 19.82 4.07
N ALA A 53 -43.66 20.94 4.12
CA ALA A 53 -42.75 21.37 3.06
C ALA A 53 -41.52 20.45 2.96
N ARG A 54 -41.71 19.28 2.34
CA ARG A 54 -40.69 18.26 2.10
C ARG A 54 -40.74 17.83 0.64
N GLU A 55 -39.59 17.48 0.09
CA GLU A 55 -39.54 16.86 -1.23
C GLU A 55 -40.40 15.58 -1.23
N PRO A 56 -41.36 15.45 -2.17
CA PRO A 56 -42.31 14.33 -2.18
C PRO A 56 -41.62 12.98 -2.42
N PHE A 57 -40.43 13.00 -3.04
CA PHE A 57 -39.63 11.80 -3.25
C PHE A 57 -38.13 12.10 -3.09
N SER A 58 -37.46 11.32 -2.26
CA SER A 58 -36.01 11.38 -2.06
C SER A 58 -35.41 9.98 -2.13
N TYR A 59 -34.18 9.88 -2.60
CA TYR A 59 -33.43 8.62 -2.60
C TYR A 59 -31.97 8.82 -2.16
N PHE A 60 -31.45 7.77 -1.53
CA PHE A 60 -30.09 7.69 -1.00
C PHE A 60 -29.50 6.35 -1.45
N LEU A 61 -28.46 6.43 -2.26
CA LEU A 61 -27.67 5.29 -2.69
C LEU A 61 -26.36 5.30 -1.90
N ASN A 62 -26.03 4.19 -1.27
CA ASN A 62 -24.76 4.05 -0.57
C ASN A 62 -24.25 2.63 -0.76
N GLY A 63 -22.94 2.46 -0.79
CA GLY A 63 -22.37 1.14 -0.96
C GLY A 63 -20.89 1.10 -0.64
N ASN A 64 -20.42 -0.12 -0.44
CA ASN A 64 -19.03 -0.43 -0.27
C ASN A 64 -18.68 -1.66 -1.10
N ILE A 65 -17.57 -1.61 -1.83
CA ILE A 65 -17.02 -2.73 -2.59
C ILE A 65 -15.59 -2.91 -2.11
N ASN A 66 -15.26 -4.11 -1.64
CA ASN A 66 -13.94 -4.47 -1.18
C ASN A 66 -13.34 -5.55 -2.07
N PHE A 67 -12.21 -5.21 -2.70
CA PHE A 67 -11.41 -6.16 -3.47
C PHE A 67 -10.27 -6.66 -2.58
N ASN A 68 -10.26 -7.96 -2.30
CA ASN A 68 -9.16 -8.62 -1.61
C ASN A 68 -8.39 -9.47 -2.62
N ILE A 69 -7.12 -9.12 -2.87
CA ILE A 69 -6.27 -9.80 -3.86
C ILE A 69 -5.25 -10.65 -3.09
N ALA A 70 -5.36 -11.97 -3.25
CA ALA A 70 -4.50 -12.99 -2.65
C ALA A 70 -4.32 -12.87 -1.11
N GLY A 71 -5.25 -12.21 -0.40
CA GLY A 71 -5.09 -11.93 1.04
C GLY A 71 -4.09 -10.81 1.38
N LEU A 72 -3.39 -10.25 0.38
CA LEU A 72 -2.30 -9.30 0.56
C LEU A 72 -2.70 -7.85 0.32
N TYR A 73 -3.53 -7.61 -0.69
CA TYR A 73 -4.08 -6.28 -0.99
C TYR A 73 -5.55 -6.25 -0.61
N ASN A 74 -5.98 -5.19 0.04
CA ASN A 74 -7.36 -4.97 0.40
C ASN A 74 -7.78 -3.56 -0.02
N ILE A 75 -8.75 -3.46 -0.92
CA ILE A 75 -9.13 -2.20 -1.55
C ILE A 75 -10.63 -1.97 -1.29
N PRO A 76 -11.00 -1.38 -0.15
CA PRO A 76 -12.35 -0.94 0.13
C PRO A 76 -12.60 0.37 -0.61
N LEU A 77 -13.60 0.37 -1.46
CA LEU A 77 -14.21 1.55 -2.08
C LEU A 77 -15.56 1.78 -1.40
N SER A 78 -15.88 3.01 -1.04
CA SER A 78 -17.19 3.40 -0.54
C SER A 78 -17.72 4.63 -1.26
N PHE A 79 -19.03 4.64 -1.50
CA PHE A 79 -19.71 5.77 -2.12
C PHE A 79 -21.02 6.08 -1.40
N SER A 80 -21.41 7.35 -1.43
CA SER A 80 -22.74 7.81 -1.03
C SER A 80 -23.24 8.85 -2.01
N TYR A 81 -24.49 8.73 -2.43
CA TYR A 81 -25.15 9.62 -3.37
C TYR A 81 -26.59 9.89 -2.93
N THR A 82 -27.04 11.13 -3.03
CA THR A 82 -28.45 11.50 -2.81
C THR A 82 -28.91 12.55 -3.81
N ASN A 83 -30.18 12.49 -4.19
CA ASN A 83 -30.84 13.53 -4.98
C ASN A 83 -31.38 14.69 -4.13
N GLN A 84 -31.31 14.60 -2.80
CA GLN A 84 -31.85 15.60 -1.93
C GLN A 84 -31.05 16.90 -2.10
N LYS A 85 -31.65 17.85 -2.80
CA LYS A 85 -31.12 19.20 -2.95
C LYS A 85 -31.42 19.95 -1.65
N PHE A 86 -30.57 19.83 -0.65
CA PHE A 86 -30.57 20.86 0.38
C PHE A 86 -30.17 22.17 -0.31
N GLY A 87 -30.99 23.22 -0.16
CA GLY A 87 -30.73 24.51 -0.78
C GLY A 87 -29.27 24.94 -0.59
N TYR A 88 -28.60 25.16 -1.72
CA TYR A 88 -27.35 25.90 -2.00
C TYR A 88 -26.11 25.76 -1.07
N GLU A 89 -24.94 25.68 -1.72
CA GLU A 89 -23.54 25.90 -1.28
C GLU A 89 -23.12 25.68 0.18
N LYS A 90 -23.58 24.62 0.85
CA LYS A 90 -22.94 24.22 2.12
C LYS A 90 -21.48 23.78 1.85
N PRO A 91 -20.52 24.15 2.71
CA PRO A 91 -19.10 23.86 2.51
C PRO A 91 -18.72 22.37 2.66
N VAL A 92 -19.72 21.48 2.81
CA VAL A 92 -19.55 20.04 3.02
C VAL A 92 -20.17 19.26 1.85
N LEU A 93 -19.43 18.29 1.33
CA LEU A 93 -19.89 17.43 0.24
C LEU A 93 -20.89 16.38 0.74
N MET A 94 -22.05 16.33 0.09
CA MET A 94 -23.09 15.33 0.35
C MET A 94 -22.83 14.01 -0.40
N ASN A 95 -22.42 14.14 -1.66
CA ASN A 95 -22.01 13.00 -2.47
C ASN A 95 -20.53 12.76 -2.23
N ARG A 96 -20.17 11.50 -1.94
CA ARG A 96 -18.83 11.14 -1.48
C ARG A 96 -18.36 9.90 -2.19
N LEU A 97 -17.07 9.88 -2.48
CA LEU A 97 -16.37 8.71 -2.96
C LEU A 97 -15.05 8.61 -2.19
N SER A 98 -14.79 7.45 -1.61
CA SER A 98 -13.52 7.17 -0.95
C SER A 98 -13.02 5.77 -1.29
N ILE A 99 -11.70 5.63 -1.30
CA ILE A 99 -11.02 4.36 -1.50
C ILE A 99 -9.87 4.27 -0.51
N HIS A 100 -9.72 3.09 0.11
CA HIS A 100 -8.79 2.85 1.21
C HIS A 100 -7.82 1.70 0.94
N PRO A 101 -7.05 1.72 -0.17
CA PRO A 101 -6.24 0.58 -0.54
C PRO A 101 -5.17 0.34 0.53
N SER A 102 -5.11 -0.90 1.02
CA SER A 102 -4.11 -1.34 1.97
C SER A 102 -3.31 -2.52 1.45
N TYR A 103 -2.03 -2.52 1.79
CA TYR A 103 -1.07 -3.57 1.50
C TYR A 103 -0.14 -3.72 2.70
N LYS A 104 -0.19 -4.90 3.34
CA LYS A 104 0.56 -5.21 4.56
C LYS A 104 0.37 -4.13 5.65
N TRP A 105 1.37 -3.30 5.88
CA TRP A 105 1.41 -2.26 6.90
C TRP A 105 1.07 -0.86 6.38
N ILE A 106 0.81 -0.71 5.07
CA ILE A 106 0.49 0.56 4.42
C ILE A 106 -1.00 0.58 4.14
N THR A 107 -1.71 1.61 4.61
CA THR A 107 -3.08 1.92 4.20
C THR A 107 -3.09 3.32 3.64
N ALA A 108 -3.53 3.51 2.40
CA ALA A 108 -3.80 4.83 1.85
C ALA A 108 -5.28 5.17 2.01
N HIS A 109 -5.60 6.45 2.09
CA HIS A 109 -6.96 7.00 2.17
C HIS A 109 -7.07 8.02 1.05
N ILE A 110 -8.01 7.86 0.12
CA ILE A 110 -8.10 8.71 -1.08
C ILE A 110 -9.56 9.09 -1.31
N GLY A 111 -9.80 10.35 -1.64
CA GLY A 111 -11.15 10.89 -1.89
C GLY A 111 -11.67 11.69 -0.69
N ASP A 112 -12.96 11.56 -0.40
CA ASP A 112 -13.61 12.25 0.72
C ASP A 112 -13.51 11.41 2.00
N VAL A 113 -12.46 11.65 2.78
CA VAL A 113 -12.09 10.84 3.94
C VAL A 113 -12.01 11.69 5.21
N SER A 114 -11.91 11.05 6.36
CA SER A 114 -11.68 11.71 7.65
C SER A 114 -10.62 10.93 8.42
N MET A 115 -9.71 11.64 9.07
CA MET A 115 -8.71 11.07 9.98
C MET A 115 -8.79 11.78 11.34
N THR A 116 -8.37 11.09 12.39
CA THR A 116 -8.27 11.64 13.74
C THR A 116 -6.89 11.36 14.28
N PHE A 117 -6.12 12.40 14.56
CA PHE A 117 -4.81 12.29 15.20
C PHE A 117 -4.91 12.49 16.70
N SER A 118 -5.64 13.53 17.13
CA SER A 118 -5.92 13.81 18.54
C SER A 118 -7.14 14.72 18.68
N PRO A 119 -7.89 14.65 19.80
CA PRO A 119 -8.99 15.57 20.09
C PRO A 119 -8.60 17.04 20.11
N TYR A 120 -7.31 17.37 20.31
CA TYR A 120 -6.80 18.73 20.39
C TYR A 120 -6.11 19.22 19.11
N THR A 121 -6.05 18.39 18.05
CA THR A 121 -5.42 18.72 16.76
C THR A 121 -6.37 18.39 15.59
N LEU A 122 -6.07 17.39 14.77
CA LEU A 122 -7.01 16.87 13.77
C LEU A 122 -7.99 15.89 14.44
N SER A 123 -9.26 16.27 14.54
CA SER A 123 -10.32 15.53 15.23
C SER A 123 -11.51 15.26 14.30
N GLY A 124 -11.37 14.27 13.43
CA GLY A 124 -12.46 13.77 12.57
C GLY A 124 -12.95 14.75 11.50
N HIS A 125 -12.24 15.85 11.24
CA HIS A 125 -12.61 16.78 10.18
C HIS A 125 -12.50 16.09 8.81
N GLN A 126 -13.56 16.18 8.01
CA GLN A 126 -13.59 15.59 6.68
C GLN A 126 -12.71 16.42 5.74
N PHE A 127 -12.02 15.75 4.82
CA PHE A 127 -11.22 16.38 3.77
C PHE A 127 -11.32 15.61 2.46
N SER A 128 -11.29 16.34 1.35
CA SER A 128 -11.10 15.76 0.01
C SER A 128 -9.60 15.76 -0.29
N GLY A 129 -8.96 14.59 -0.36
CA GLY A 129 -7.52 14.51 -0.61
C GLY A 129 -6.93 13.13 -0.39
N PHE A 130 -5.72 13.10 0.17
CA PHE A 130 -4.94 11.89 0.41
C PHE A 130 -4.52 11.80 1.87
N GLY A 131 -4.60 10.60 2.43
CA GLY A 131 -4.07 10.24 3.73
C GLY A 131 -3.33 8.90 3.65
N VAL A 132 -2.49 8.62 4.63
CA VAL A 132 -1.77 7.36 4.74
C VAL A 132 -1.59 6.99 6.20
N ASP A 133 -1.79 5.71 6.52
CA ASP A 133 -1.46 5.07 7.77
C ASP A 133 -0.39 4.00 7.52
N LEU A 134 0.77 4.17 8.14
CA LEU A 134 1.92 3.28 8.10
C LEU A 134 2.07 2.61 9.46
N THR A 135 1.93 1.29 9.50
CA THR A 135 2.01 0.47 10.73
C THR A 135 3.02 -0.67 10.56
N PRO A 136 4.30 -0.36 10.22
CA PRO A 136 5.31 -1.39 9.95
C PRO A 136 5.46 -2.33 11.16
N GLN A 137 5.91 -3.56 10.90
CA GLN A 137 6.28 -4.49 11.97
C GLN A 137 7.47 -3.90 12.73
N GLY A 138 7.19 -3.35 13.92
CA GLY A 138 8.18 -2.64 14.71
C GLY A 138 7.55 -1.63 15.67
N LYS A 139 8.36 -0.66 16.08
CA LYS A 139 8.01 0.32 17.11
C LYS A 139 7.30 1.56 16.57
N PHE A 140 7.42 1.86 15.28
CA PHE A 140 6.87 3.07 14.68
C PHE A 140 5.48 2.87 14.10
N LYS A 141 4.61 3.87 14.28
CA LYS A 141 3.36 4.05 13.54
C LYS A 141 3.31 5.50 13.05
N VAL A 142 3.04 5.71 11.77
CA VAL A 142 3.00 7.06 11.18
C VAL A 142 1.71 7.22 10.40
N SER A 143 0.95 8.25 10.71
CA SER A 143 -0.23 8.67 9.96
C SER A 143 0.03 10.04 9.35
N ALA A 144 -0.39 10.30 8.12
CA ALA A 144 -0.29 11.62 7.50
C ALA A 144 -1.49 11.92 6.62
N MET A 145 -1.79 13.20 6.44
CA MET A 145 -2.91 13.67 5.63
C MET A 145 -2.55 14.95 4.88
N TYR A 146 -3.12 15.13 3.70
CA TYR A 146 -3.11 16.36 2.91
C TYR A 146 -4.41 16.46 2.11
N GLY A 147 -5.14 17.56 2.23
CA GLY A 147 -6.36 17.73 1.45
C GLY A 147 -7.13 19.00 1.74
N ARG A 148 -8.20 19.20 0.97
CA ARG A 148 -9.13 20.31 1.13
C ARG A 148 -10.12 20.01 2.25
N LEU A 149 -10.10 20.82 3.31
CA LEU A 149 -11.00 20.73 4.45
C LEU A 149 -12.33 21.45 4.21
N LEU A 150 -12.29 22.61 3.53
CA LEU A 150 -13.49 23.39 3.20
C LEU A 150 -13.50 23.73 1.71
N LYS A 151 -14.65 23.58 1.07
CA LYS A 151 -14.94 24.15 -0.25
C LYS A 151 -15.18 25.65 -0.09
N ASN A 152 -14.85 26.44 -1.11
CA ASN A 152 -15.30 27.83 -1.17
C ASN A 152 -16.81 27.92 -1.43
N SER A 153 -17.43 28.96 -0.88
CA SER A 153 -18.79 29.42 -1.22
C SER A 153 -18.78 30.93 -1.39
N GLU A 154 -19.41 31.41 -2.45
CA GLU A 154 -19.50 32.85 -2.74
C GLU A 154 -20.65 33.47 -1.93
N TYR A 155 -20.57 34.79 -1.72
CA TYR A 155 -21.69 35.52 -1.11
C TYR A 155 -22.86 35.61 -2.09
N ASN A 156 -24.07 35.28 -1.63
CA ASN A 156 -25.28 35.30 -2.43
C ASN A 156 -26.34 36.23 -1.78
N THR A 157 -26.68 37.31 -2.48
CA THR A 157 -27.65 38.32 -1.98
C THR A 157 -29.08 37.80 -1.87
N ALA A 158 -29.45 36.74 -2.61
CA ALA A 158 -30.76 36.10 -2.48
C ALA A 158 -30.87 35.25 -1.20
N TYR A 159 -29.73 34.90 -0.59
CA TYR A 159 -29.64 34.08 0.62
C TYR A 159 -28.59 34.67 1.59
N PRO A 160 -28.83 35.86 2.15
CA PRO A 160 -27.85 36.58 2.97
C PRO A 160 -27.45 35.82 4.25
N ASP A 161 -28.29 34.88 4.72
CA ASP A 161 -28.00 34.02 5.87
C ASP A 161 -26.88 32.99 5.60
N LEU A 162 -26.52 32.76 4.33
CA LEU A 162 -25.43 31.86 3.95
C LEU A 162 -24.12 32.64 3.90
N LEU A 163 -23.29 32.42 4.93
CA LEU A 163 -21.98 33.04 5.00
C LEU A 163 -21.05 32.48 3.92
N PRO A 164 -20.32 33.36 3.21
CA PRO A 164 -19.28 32.93 2.29
C PRO A 164 -18.15 32.23 3.05
N THR A 165 -17.49 31.28 2.40
CA THR A 165 -16.39 30.53 3.00
C THR A 165 -15.20 30.50 2.06
N TYR A 166 -14.00 30.71 2.62
CA TYR A 166 -12.76 30.52 1.87
C TYR A 166 -12.47 29.02 1.69
N LYS A 167 -11.83 28.66 0.58
CA LYS A 167 -11.29 27.32 0.39
C LYS A 167 -10.17 27.09 1.38
N ARG A 168 -10.25 26.01 2.16
CA ARG A 168 -9.25 25.65 3.18
C ARG A 168 -8.52 24.38 2.80
N PHE A 169 -7.19 24.42 2.81
CA PHE A 169 -6.35 23.23 2.75
C PHE A 169 -5.71 22.96 4.10
N GLY A 170 -5.60 21.68 4.44
CA GLY A 170 -4.91 21.23 5.64
C GLY A 170 -3.98 20.05 5.37
N TYR A 171 -2.97 19.93 6.20
CA TYR A 171 -2.07 18.80 6.23
C TYR A 171 -1.56 18.55 7.64
N GLY A 172 -1.15 17.32 7.91
CA GLY A 172 -0.64 16.97 9.22
C GLY A 172 -0.07 15.57 9.22
N PHE A 173 0.61 15.24 10.31
CA PHE A 173 1.07 13.90 10.57
C PHE A 173 0.99 13.58 12.07
N LYS A 174 0.89 12.30 12.38
CA LYS A 174 1.02 11.73 13.71
C LYS A 174 2.06 10.63 13.64
N THR A 175 3.01 10.63 14.56
CA THR A 175 4.01 9.56 14.68
C THR A 175 4.03 9.05 16.10
N ASN A 176 3.93 7.73 16.27
CA ASN A 176 3.99 7.06 17.55
C ASN A 176 5.18 6.09 17.54
N TYR A 177 5.93 6.06 18.64
CA TYR A 177 7.07 5.20 18.87
C TYR A 177 6.87 4.39 20.16
N ALA A 178 6.70 3.07 20.01
CA ALA A 178 6.48 2.13 21.10
C ALA A 178 7.79 1.54 21.62
N LEU A 179 8.18 1.93 22.83
CA LEU A 179 9.15 1.23 23.68
C LEU A 179 8.43 0.10 24.45
N GLU A 180 9.16 -0.72 25.21
CA GLU A 180 8.60 -1.91 25.89
C GLU A 180 7.42 -1.60 26.81
N GLN A 181 7.50 -0.49 27.56
CA GLN A 181 6.48 -0.09 28.54
C GLN A 181 5.93 1.32 28.29
N ILE A 182 6.44 2.04 27.29
CA ILE A 182 6.15 3.45 27.02
C ILE A 182 5.87 3.61 25.53
N THR A 183 4.82 4.34 25.17
CA THR A 183 4.60 4.82 23.80
C THR A 183 4.67 6.34 23.82
N LEU A 184 5.52 6.91 22.98
CA LEU A 184 5.62 8.35 22.77
C LEU A 184 4.97 8.69 21.43
N GLY A 185 4.15 9.72 21.38
CA GLY A 185 3.50 10.18 20.16
C GLY A 185 3.70 11.68 19.95
N LEU A 186 3.92 12.08 18.70
CA LEU A 186 4.00 13.48 18.28
C LEU A 186 3.02 13.67 17.12
N THR A 187 2.19 14.69 17.24
CA THR A 187 1.22 15.09 16.22
C THR A 187 1.49 16.53 15.80
N PHE A 188 1.41 16.78 14.50
CA PHE A 188 1.42 18.11 13.90
C PHE A 188 0.27 18.23 12.92
N PHE A 189 -0.43 19.37 12.96
CA PHE A 189 -1.49 19.69 12.01
C PHE A 189 -1.41 21.17 11.64
N LYS A 190 -1.61 21.49 10.37
CA LYS A 190 -1.67 22.87 9.87
C LYS A 190 -2.78 22.99 8.83
N ALA A 191 -3.51 24.09 8.88
CA ALA A 191 -4.51 24.44 7.87
C ALA A 191 -4.48 25.94 7.54
N LYS A 192 -4.81 26.27 6.29
CA LYS A 192 -4.78 27.65 5.78
C LYS A 192 -5.90 27.87 4.76
N ASP A 193 -6.53 29.04 4.86
CA ASP A 193 -7.47 29.55 3.87
C ASP A 193 -6.75 30.20 2.68
N GLU A 194 -7.23 29.92 1.48
CA GLU A 194 -6.76 30.56 0.25
C GLU A 194 -7.47 31.90 0.05
N ILE A 195 -6.74 33.01 0.21
CA ILE A 195 -7.28 34.37 0.07
C ILE A 195 -7.98 34.59 -1.27
N ASN A 196 -7.42 34.05 -2.36
CA ASN A 196 -7.92 34.23 -3.73
C ASN A 196 -8.93 33.13 -4.16
N SER A 197 -9.57 32.45 -3.20
CA SER A 197 -10.52 31.37 -3.51
C SER A 197 -11.95 31.83 -3.74
N ILE A 198 -12.24 33.10 -3.46
CA ILE A 198 -13.50 33.76 -3.70
C ILE A 198 -13.28 34.88 -4.71
N SER A 199 -14.24 35.07 -5.61
CA SER A 199 -14.15 36.03 -6.70
C SER A 199 -14.76 37.36 -6.30
N ASN A 200 -15.82 37.31 -5.49
CA ASN A 200 -16.50 38.50 -5.00
C ASN A 200 -15.91 38.90 -3.64
N PRO A 201 -15.52 40.17 -3.43
CA PRO A 201 -15.07 40.62 -2.13
C PRO A 201 -16.21 40.44 -1.11
N ILE A 202 -15.91 39.73 -0.03
CA ILE A 202 -16.84 39.58 1.09
C ILE A 202 -17.02 40.96 1.73
N LEU A 203 -18.27 41.38 1.91
CA LEU A 203 -18.60 42.59 2.67
C LEU A 203 -17.93 42.50 4.05
N PHE A 204 -17.21 43.55 4.46
CA PHE A 204 -16.50 43.58 5.74
C PHE A 204 -17.45 43.27 6.92
N GLU A 205 -18.70 43.70 6.79
CA GLU A 205 -19.83 43.46 7.71
C GLU A 205 -20.20 41.98 7.88
N LEU A 206 -19.66 41.05 7.09
CA LEU A 206 -19.91 39.63 7.31
C LEU A 206 -18.90 39.00 8.27
N GLY A 207 -17.83 39.71 8.64
CA GLY A 207 -16.83 39.24 9.62
C GLY A 207 -16.02 38.03 9.17
N VAL A 208 -16.04 37.68 7.89
CA VAL A 208 -15.32 36.51 7.36
C VAL A 208 -13.94 36.94 6.87
N SER A 209 -12.90 36.41 7.51
CA SER A 209 -11.49 36.61 7.16
C SER A 209 -10.80 35.29 6.82
N PRO A 210 -9.77 35.30 5.97
CA PRO A 210 -8.97 34.12 5.69
C PRO A 210 -8.07 33.79 6.90
N LYS A 211 -8.17 32.56 7.41
CA LYS A 211 -7.50 32.10 8.65
C LYS A 211 -6.35 31.14 8.37
N GLU A 212 -5.42 31.07 9.31
CA GLU A 212 -4.35 30.07 9.34
C GLU A 212 -4.21 29.47 10.75
N ASN A 213 -3.94 28.17 10.85
CA ASN A 213 -3.76 27.47 12.13
C ASN A 213 -2.66 26.43 12.04
N ALA A 214 -1.88 26.32 13.10
CA ALA A 214 -1.00 25.19 13.36
C ALA A 214 -1.27 24.66 14.76
N ALA A 215 -1.25 23.34 14.92
CA ALA A 215 -1.44 22.65 16.19
C ALA A 215 -0.42 21.52 16.33
N ILE A 216 0.20 21.42 17.51
CA ILE A 216 1.17 20.38 17.87
C ILE A 216 0.64 19.67 19.11
N SER A 217 0.72 18.35 19.15
CA SER A 217 0.43 17.57 20.35
C SER A 217 1.52 16.54 20.62
N PHE A 218 1.87 16.35 21.89
CA PHE A 218 2.75 15.31 22.38
C PHE A 218 1.98 14.41 23.35
N GLU A 219 1.85 13.13 22.99
CA GLU A 219 1.16 12.11 23.79
C GLU A 219 2.16 11.12 24.38
N THR A 220 1.94 10.68 25.62
CA THR A 220 2.66 9.55 26.20
C THR A 220 1.67 8.57 26.81
N ASN A 221 1.95 7.28 26.66
CA ASN A 221 1.21 6.22 27.30
C ASN A 221 2.18 5.21 27.88
N PHE A 222 2.16 4.98 29.19
CA PHE A 222 3.06 4.02 29.81
C PHE A 222 2.41 3.22 30.93
N LYS A 223 2.95 2.02 31.16
CA LYS A 223 2.54 1.14 32.27
C LYS A 223 3.53 1.29 33.42
N LEU A 224 3.06 1.83 34.54
CA LEU A 224 3.79 1.86 35.80
C LEU A 224 3.43 0.63 36.65
N PHE A 225 4.40 -0.01 37.30
CA PHE A 225 4.20 -1.18 38.16
C PHE A 225 3.40 -2.33 37.49
N GLN A 226 3.56 -2.51 36.17
CA GLN A 226 2.89 -3.52 35.32
C GLN A 226 1.35 -3.43 35.20
N LYS A 227 0.65 -2.72 36.10
CA LYS A 227 -0.82 -2.63 36.13
C LYS A 227 -1.35 -1.21 35.93
N LEU A 228 -0.69 -0.19 36.47
CA LEU A 228 -1.16 1.19 36.40
C LEU A 228 -0.86 1.77 35.02
N GLN A 229 -1.88 2.15 34.26
CA GLN A 229 -1.73 2.80 32.97
C GLN A 229 -1.75 4.32 33.16
N VAL A 230 -0.76 5.02 32.61
CA VAL A 230 -0.65 6.47 32.65
C VAL A 230 -0.68 6.99 31.22
N PHE A 231 -1.64 7.84 30.92
CA PHE A 231 -1.76 8.57 29.67
C PHE A 231 -1.54 10.05 29.94
N THR A 232 -0.73 10.72 29.13
CA THR A 232 -0.59 12.17 29.15
C THR A 232 -0.63 12.73 27.74
N GLU A 233 -1.21 13.89 27.55
CA GLU A 233 -1.17 14.62 26.29
C GLU A 233 -1.02 16.12 26.59
N PHE A 234 -0.09 16.76 25.89
CA PHE A 234 0.04 18.22 25.87
C PHE A 234 -0.09 18.69 24.43
N ALA A 235 -0.98 19.63 24.17
CA ALA A 235 -1.19 20.22 22.87
C ALA A 235 -1.09 21.75 22.93
N ASN A 236 -0.56 22.34 21.86
CA ASN A 236 -0.53 23.78 21.65
C ASN A 236 -1.10 24.07 20.26
N SER A 237 -2.07 24.99 20.18
CA SER A 237 -2.68 25.43 18.93
C SER A 237 -2.54 26.94 18.78
N SER A 238 -1.94 27.36 17.68
CA SER A 238 -1.79 28.77 17.30
C SER A 238 -2.66 29.09 16.10
N ILE A 239 -3.38 30.21 16.14
CA ILE A 239 -4.31 30.64 15.10
C ILE A 239 -4.05 32.10 14.75
N THR A 240 -3.97 32.37 13.46
CA THR A 240 -4.01 33.70 12.85
C THR A 240 -5.43 33.95 12.33
N GLU A 241 -6.11 34.95 12.88
CA GLU A 241 -7.51 35.25 12.51
C GLU A 241 -7.65 35.95 11.16
N ASP A 242 -6.63 36.70 10.72
CA ASP A 242 -6.63 37.32 9.40
C ASP A 242 -5.24 37.30 8.77
N THR A 243 -5.07 36.47 7.74
CA THR A 243 -3.81 36.36 6.99
C THR A 243 -3.53 37.53 6.05
N ARG A 244 -4.47 38.48 5.88
CA ARG A 244 -4.27 39.69 5.07
C ARG A 244 -3.46 40.75 5.81
N THR A 245 -3.39 40.67 7.14
CA THR A 245 -2.64 41.63 7.95
C THR A 245 -1.13 41.37 7.84
N THR A 246 -0.36 42.44 7.63
CA THR A 246 1.08 42.40 7.32
C THR A 246 1.99 42.75 8.51
N ASP A 247 1.42 43.15 9.65
CA ASP A 247 2.16 43.51 10.86
C ASP A 247 2.78 42.27 11.50
N GLY A 248 4.07 42.03 11.27
CA GLY A 248 4.78 40.88 11.82
C GLY A 248 4.93 40.95 13.34
N THR A 249 4.61 39.85 14.03
CA THR A 249 4.82 39.69 15.48
C THR A 249 5.73 38.51 15.79
N LYS A 250 6.33 38.48 16.98
CA LYS A 250 7.12 37.32 17.42
C LYS A 250 6.19 36.13 17.71
N ALA A 251 6.57 34.95 17.25
CA ALA A 251 5.87 33.70 17.54
C ALA A 251 5.76 33.47 19.06
N LYS A 252 4.54 33.34 19.56
CA LYS A 252 4.24 32.94 20.95
C LYS A 252 3.66 31.52 20.92
N GLY A 253 4.27 30.57 21.62
CA GLY A 253 3.87 29.16 21.63
C GLY A 253 4.55 28.32 20.53
N VAL A 254 4.68 27.01 20.78
CA VAL A 254 5.45 26.09 19.92
C VAL A 254 4.83 25.93 18.53
N ALA A 255 3.50 25.98 18.40
CA ALA A 255 2.84 25.86 17.10
C ALA A 255 2.95 27.13 16.24
N ALA A 256 3.15 28.31 16.86
CA ALA A 256 3.31 29.57 16.12
C ALA A 256 4.61 29.62 15.32
N LEU A 257 5.61 28.78 15.64
CA LEU A 257 6.84 28.61 14.86
C LEU A 257 6.58 28.10 13.44
N PHE A 258 5.41 27.51 13.20
CA PHE A 258 4.98 26.99 11.90
C PHE A 258 3.99 27.91 11.19
N LEU A 259 3.78 29.12 11.69
CA LEU A 259 2.93 30.16 11.11
C LEU A 259 3.78 31.36 10.68
N SER A 260 3.16 32.31 9.97
CA SER A 260 3.68 33.67 9.79
C SER A 260 2.93 34.57 10.77
N PRO A 261 3.41 34.75 12.02
CA PRO A 261 2.61 35.41 13.05
C PRO A 261 2.46 36.90 12.75
N ASN A 262 1.24 37.39 12.95
CA ASN A 262 0.88 38.80 12.87
C ASN A 262 0.15 39.26 14.15
N ASN A 263 -0.34 40.50 14.16
CA ASN A 263 -1.07 41.07 15.30
C ASN A 263 -2.38 40.30 15.65
N THR A 264 -2.93 39.52 14.73
CA THR A 264 -4.10 38.65 14.95
C THR A 264 -3.76 37.22 15.37
N THR A 265 -2.48 36.92 15.62
CA THR A 265 -2.03 35.57 15.95
C THR A 265 -2.04 35.31 17.45
N SER A 266 -2.80 34.30 17.89
CA SER A 266 -2.91 33.87 19.29
C SER A 266 -2.53 32.40 19.46
N SER A 267 -2.07 32.00 20.65
CA SER A 267 -1.66 30.62 20.95
C SER A 267 -2.22 30.15 22.28
N TYR A 268 -2.71 28.92 22.31
CA TYR A 268 -3.44 28.33 23.43
C TYR A 268 -2.96 26.89 23.67
N ASN A 269 -3.01 26.43 24.92
CA ASN A 269 -2.62 25.07 25.29
C ASN A 269 -3.80 24.22 25.75
N ALA A 270 -3.65 22.91 25.61
CA ALA A 270 -4.50 21.89 26.21
C ALA A 270 -3.61 20.82 26.83
N PHE A 271 -4.02 20.30 27.98
CA PHE A 271 -3.32 19.26 28.71
C PHE A 271 -4.32 18.22 29.20
N LYS A 272 -3.96 16.95 29.10
CA LYS A 272 -4.72 15.83 29.65
C LYS A 272 -3.78 14.85 30.31
N GLY A 273 -4.12 14.41 31.51
CA GLY A 273 -3.47 13.32 32.23
C GLY A 273 -4.52 12.33 32.70
N GLN A 274 -4.25 11.03 32.59
CA GLN A 274 -5.16 9.99 33.05
C GLN A 274 -4.37 8.82 33.64
N LEU A 275 -4.79 8.39 34.82
CA LEU A 275 -4.32 7.20 35.51
C LEU A 275 -5.45 6.18 35.47
N VAL A 276 -5.17 4.93 35.11
CA VAL A 276 -6.16 3.83 35.13
C VAL A 276 -5.52 2.61 35.77
N TYR A 277 -6.11 2.15 36.87
CA TYR A 277 -5.68 0.98 37.63
C TYR A 277 -6.74 -0.12 37.54
N PRO A 278 -6.42 -1.30 36.99
CA PRO A 278 -7.32 -2.45 37.01
C PRO A 278 -7.41 -3.01 38.44
N ALA A 279 -8.60 -2.99 39.04
CA ALA A 279 -8.86 -3.39 40.42
C ALA A 279 -9.91 -4.50 40.49
N GLY A 280 -9.48 -5.74 40.74
CA GLY A 280 -10.39 -6.90 40.77
C GLY A 280 -11.03 -7.17 39.42
N LYS A 281 -12.37 -7.25 39.36
CA LYS A 281 -13.16 -7.37 38.13
C LYS A 281 -13.63 -6.00 37.61
N GLY A 282 -12.77 -5.00 37.75
CA GLY A 282 -13.14 -3.60 37.58
C GLY A 282 -11.93 -2.71 37.33
N SER A 283 -12.16 -1.40 37.38
CA SER A 283 -11.11 -0.40 37.20
C SER A 283 -11.39 0.85 38.04
N LEU A 284 -10.32 1.51 38.47
CA LEU A 284 -10.35 2.84 39.07
C LEU A 284 -9.45 3.75 38.23
N GLY A 285 -9.95 4.91 37.83
CA GLY A 285 -9.20 5.87 37.06
C GLY A 285 -9.35 7.28 37.58
N LEU A 286 -8.27 8.05 37.50
CA LEU A 286 -8.21 9.47 37.83
C LEU A 286 -7.79 10.24 36.59
N GLY A 287 -8.54 11.26 36.20
CA GLY A 287 -8.24 12.09 35.05
C GLY A 287 -8.12 13.55 35.43
N TYR A 288 -7.25 14.28 34.75
CA TYR A 288 -7.15 15.73 34.79
C TYR A 288 -7.08 16.24 33.36
N GLU A 289 -7.92 17.21 33.01
CA GLU A 289 -7.94 17.83 31.70
C GLU A 289 -8.05 19.34 31.88
N ARG A 290 -7.17 20.10 31.22
CA ARG A 290 -7.18 21.56 31.21
C ARG A 290 -7.06 22.04 29.77
N ILE A 291 -7.94 22.92 29.35
CA ILE A 291 -7.97 23.51 28.01
C ILE A 291 -8.07 25.01 28.19
N ASP A 292 -7.07 25.74 27.67
CA ASP A 292 -7.02 27.19 27.80
C ASP A 292 -8.25 27.87 27.15
N PRO A 293 -8.62 29.07 27.61
CA PRO A 293 -9.70 29.83 27.00
C PRO A 293 -9.41 30.10 25.52
N ASN A 294 -10.44 30.02 24.68
CA ASN A 294 -10.33 30.17 23.21
C ASN A 294 -9.47 29.12 22.48
N TYR A 295 -8.98 28.07 23.15
CA TYR A 295 -8.34 26.95 22.46
C TYR A 295 -9.27 26.40 21.39
N ARG A 296 -8.73 26.27 20.17
CA ARG A 296 -9.39 25.61 19.04
C ARG A 296 -8.34 25.31 17.99
N THR A 297 -8.70 24.48 17.01
CA THR A 297 -7.88 24.19 15.84
C THR A 297 -8.81 24.09 14.62
N LEU A 298 -8.30 24.36 13.43
CA LEU A 298 -9.07 24.23 12.20
C LEU A 298 -9.17 22.75 11.74
N GLY A 299 -8.65 21.81 12.54
CA GLY A 299 -8.67 20.37 12.30
C GLY A 299 -9.88 19.64 12.90
N GLY A 300 -10.87 20.36 13.43
CA GLY A 300 -12.12 19.77 13.92
C GLY A 300 -13.27 20.78 13.84
N TYR A 301 -14.50 20.30 13.93
CA TYR A 301 -15.68 21.16 13.83
C TYR A 301 -16.06 21.81 15.16
N TYR A 302 -15.82 21.11 16.27
CA TYR A 302 -16.22 21.52 17.62
C TYR A 302 -15.13 21.20 18.63
N PHE A 303 -14.89 22.12 19.57
CA PHE A 303 -13.93 21.96 20.65
C PHE A 303 -14.52 22.52 21.94
N ASN A 304 -14.32 21.79 23.04
CA ASN A 304 -14.50 22.36 24.36
C ASN A 304 -13.27 23.23 24.66
N ASN A 305 -13.48 24.45 25.19
CA ASN A 305 -12.40 25.34 25.62
C ASN A 305 -12.76 26.05 26.91
N ASP A 306 -11.78 26.74 27.50
CA ASP A 306 -11.91 27.34 28.83
C ASP A 306 -12.41 26.32 29.87
N LEU A 307 -11.67 25.22 30.01
CA LEU A 307 -12.12 24.05 30.74
C LEU A 307 -11.02 23.52 31.65
N GLU A 308 -11.32 23.30 32.92
CA GLU A 308 -10.50 22.45 33.79
C GLU A 308 -11.40 21.40 34.43
N ASN A 309 -11.03 20.12 34.31
CA ASN A 309 -11.85 18.98 34.67
C ASN A 309 -11.01 17.92 35.39
N ILE A 310 -11.40 17.58 36.62
CA ILE A 310 -10.81 16.49 37.42
C ILE A 310 -11.84 15.37 37.48
N THR A 311 -11.53 14.19 36.97
CA THR A 311 -12.47 13.05 36.91
C THR A 311 -12.00 11.85 37.72
N VAL A 312 -12.96 11.16 38.33
CA VAL A 312 -12.81 9.86 38.98
C VAL A 312 -13.74 8.90 38.26
N ASN A 313 -13.19 7.83 37.69
CA ASN A 313 -13.92 6.79 36.98
C ASN A 313 -13.76 5.49 37.77
N ALA A 314 -14.85 4.82 38.13
CA ALA A 314 -14.79 3.54 38.82
C ALA A 314 -15.79 2.57 38.19
N SER A 315 -15.36 1.33 37.96
CA SER A 315 -16.24 0.25 37.53
C SER A 315 -15.96 -1.02 38.30
N GLN A 316 -16.99 -1.80 38.61
CA GLN A 316 -16.84 -3.08 39.31
C GLN A 316 -17.98 -4.04 38.97
N SER A 317 -17.62 -5.32 38.82
CA SER A 317 -18.59 -6.43 38.81
C SER A 317 -18.61 -7.11 40.18
N LEU A 318 -19.78 -7.11 40.84
CA LEU A 318 -20.02 -7.65 42.18
C LEU A 318 -20.96 -8.87 42.14
N TYR A 319 -20.98 -9.65 43.23
CA TYR A 319 -21.90 -10.79 43.42
C TYR A 319 -21.89 -11.83 42.30
N LYS A 320 -20.70 -12.27 41.85
CA LYS A 320 -20.53 -13.19 40.71
C LYS A 320 -21.20 -12.64 39.43
N ASP A 321 -20.94 -11.37 39.15
CA ASP A 321 -21.38 -10.64 37.95
C ASP A 321 -22.91 -10.42 37.87
N LYS A 322 -23.60 -10.54 39.02
CA LYS A 322 -25.02 -10.17 39.15
C LYS A 322 -25.24 -8.66 39.22
N VAL A 323 -24.27 -7.90 39.74
CA VAL A 323 -24.34 -6.44 39.81
C VAL A 323 -23.13 -5.87 39.09
N SER A 324 -23.33 -5.06 38.06
CA SER A 324 -22.29 -4.26 37.42
C SER A 324 -22.56 -2.79 37.74
N ILE A 325 -21.57 -2.10 38.29
CA ILE A 325 -21.66 -0.68 38.65
C ILE A 325 -20.56 0.06 37.90
N SER A 326 -20.91 1.17 37.26
CA SER A 326 -19.98 2.12 36.66
C SER A 326 -20.32 3.53 37.13
N VAL A 327 -19.33 4.24 37.63
CA VAL A 327 -19.42 5.59 38.18
C VAL A 327 -18.38 6.47 37.48
N ASN A 328 -18.80 7.66 37.05
CA ASN A 328 -17.91 8.72 36.59
C ASN A 328 -18.30 9.98 37.35
N LEU A 329 -17.37 10.55 38.11
CA LEU A 329 -17.53 11.82 38.81
C LEU A 329 -16.49 12.80 38.25
N GLY A 330 -16.87 14.04 37.99
CA GLY A 330 -16.01 15.05 37.40
C GLY A 330 -16.23 16.40 38.08
N LEU A 331 -15.20 17.04 38.60
CA LEU A 331 -15.25 18.44 39.01
C LEU A 331 -14.75 19.29 37.85
N GLN A 332 -15.66 20.02 37.23
CA GLN A 332 -15.35 20.86 36.09
C GLN A 332 -15.54 22.33 36.42
N LYS A 333 -14.63 23.19 35.97
CA LYS A 333 -14.76 24.65 36.05
C LYS A 333 -14.32 25.33 34.76
N ASP A 334 -14.81 26.54 34.54
CA ASP A 334 -14.36 27.45 33.47
C ASP A 334 -13.76 28.74 34.05
N ASN A 335 -13.61 29.73 33.17
CA ASN A 335 -13.10 31.06 33.46
C ASN A 335 -11.64 31.04 33.98
N LEU A 336 -10.78 30.30 33.29
CA LEU A 336 -9.39 30.09 33.70
C LEU A 336 -8.59 31.41 33.71
N ASP A 337 -8.92 32.35 32.81
CA ASP A 337 -8.30 33.68 32.72
C ASP A 337 -9.02 34.76 33.53
N LYS A 338 -10.08 34.41 34.27
CA LYS A 338 -10.91 35.34 35.07
C LYS A 338 -11.50 36.53 34.28
N GLN A 339 -11.75 36.34 32.99
CA GLN A 339 -12.34 37.36 32.12
C GLN A 339 -13.87 37.31 32.07
N LYS A 340 -14.48 36.18 32.42
CA LYS A 340 -15.95 36.05 32.51
C LYS A 340 -16.45 36.66 33.81
N GLU A 341 -17.58 37.36 33.73
CA GLU A 341 -18.33 37.89 34.88
C GLU A 341 -18.69 36.82 35.92
N SER A 342 -18.93 35.59 35.46
CA SER A 342 -19.30 34.46 36.31
C SER A 342 -18.42 33.25 36.01
N GLN A 343 -17.87 32.65 37.06
CA GLN A 343 -17.17 31.37 37.00
C GLN A 343 -18.15 30.23 37.24
N MET A 344 -18.22 29.29 36.30
CA MET A 344 -18.91 28.02 36.48
C MET A 344 -17.98 27.04 37.23
N LYS A 345 -18.49 26.43 38.29
CA LYS A 345 -17.94 25.21 38.91
C LYS A 345 -19.06 24.19 39.00
N ARG A 346 -18.83 22.95 38.58
CA ARG A 346 -19.86 21.91 38.58
C ARG A 346 -19.31 20.53 38.89
N LEU A 347 -20.16 19.72 39.51
CA LEU A 347 -19.99 18.29 39.64
C LEU A 347 -20.72 17.61 38.47
N VAL A 348 -19.96 17.10 37.51
CA VAL A 348 -20.40 16.15 36.50
C VAL A 348 -20.45 14.77 37.14
N SER A 349 -21.51 14.02 36.91
CA SER A 349 -21.71 12.70 37.49
C SER A 349 -22.46 11.83 36.51
N ALA A 350 -22.03 10.58 36.39
CA ALA A 350 -22.75 9.52 35.73
C ALA A 350 -22.66 8.24 36.56
N LEU A 351 -23.79 7.53 36.65
CA LEU A 351 -23.94 6.26 37.34
C LEU A 351 -24.70 5.32 36.42
N THR A 352 -24.15 4.14 36.21
CA THR A 352 -24.84 3.01 35.54
C THR A 352 -24.78 1.81 36.46
N VAL A 353 -25.94 1.22 36.72
CA VAL A 353 -26.09 0.00 37.52
C VAL A 353 -26.91 -1.01 36.73
N ASP A 354 -26.31 -2.16 36.44
CA ASP A 354 -27.00 -3.33 35.90
C ASP A 354 -27.12 -4.38 37.00
N TYR A 355 -28.36 -4.68 37.40
CA TYR A 355 -28.65 -5.67 38.44
C TYR A 355 -29.50 -6.81 37.90
N ARG A 356 -28.86 -7.97 37.72
CA ARG A 356 -29.48 -9.25 37.42
C ARG A 356 -29.88 -9.94 38.74
N ALA A 357 -31.07 -9.61 39.23
CA ALA A 357 -31.60 -10.18 40.46
C ALA A 357 -31.69 -11.71 40.40
N ASN A 358 -32.17 -12.24 39.26
CA ASN A 358 -32.18 -13.66 38.92
C ASN A 358 -32.26 -13.84 37.39
N GLU A 359 -32.45 -15.09 36.91
CA GLU A 359 -32.54 -15.41 35.47
C GLU A 359 -33.75 -14.76 34.76
N LYS A 360 -34.74 -14.28 35.51
CA LYS A 360 -36.00 -13.71 34.98
C LYS A 360 -36.12 -12.21 35.19
N LEU A 361 -35.40 -11.61 36.14
CA LEU A 361 -35.57 -10.22 36.53
C LEU A 361 -34.26 -9.44 36.42
N ASN A 362 -34.26 -8.41 35.60
CA ASN A 362 -33.13 -7.50 35.38
C ASN A 362 -33.55 -6.05 35.54
N PHE A 363 -32.72 -5.28 36.24
CA PHE A 363 -32.85 -3.83 36.42
C PHE A 363 -31.66 -3.14 35.76
N ASN A 364 -31.93 -2.11 34.98
CA ASN A 364 -30.91 -1.21 34.44
C ASN A 364 -31.24 0.20 34.93
N ILE A 365 -30.34 0.81 35.67
CA ILE A 365 -30.50 2.14 36.26
C ILE A 365 -29.37 3.01 35.71
N ASN A 366 -29.71 4.15 35.13
CA ASN A 366 -28.74 5.12 34.65
C ASN A 366 -29.06 6.51 35.19
N TYR A 367 -28.04 7.27 35.53
CA TYR A 367 -28.11 8.68 35.85
C TYR A 367 -26.93 9.41 35.21
N SER A 368 -27.16 10.60 34.67
CA SER A 368 -26.09 11.49 34.21
C SER A 368 -26.53 12.95 34.22
N ASN A 369 -25.60 13.88 34.34
CA ASN A 369 -25.86 15.33 34.27
C ASN A 369 -24.90 16.06 33.30
N PHE A 370 -24.53 15.39 32.20
CA PHE A 370 -23.63 15.97 31.20
C PHE A 370 -24.24 17.23 30.55
N GLN A 371 -23.40 18.23 30.30
CA GLN A 371 -23.79 19.47 29.63
C GLN A 371 -23.22 19.45 28.22
N SER A 372 -23.99 19.97 27.27
CA SER A 372 -23.48 20.31 25.94
C SER A 372 -23.21 21.81 25.90
N TYR A 373 -22.01 22.19 25.48
CA TYR A 373 -21.66 23.59 25.25
C TYR A 373 -21.81 23.89 23.77
N THR A 374 -22.61 24.91 23.45
CA THR A 374 -22.64 25.49 22.11
C THR A 374 -22.18 26.92 22.24
N ASN A 375 -20.87 27.13 22.12
CA ASN A 375 -20.32 28.49 22.09
C ASN A 375 -20.56 29.08 20.69
N SER A 376 -21.78 29.55 20.43
CA SER A 376 -22.11 30.25 19.19
C SER A 376 -21.82 31.73 19.38
N ARG A 377 -20.64 32.19 18.95
CA ARG A 377 -20.43 33.61 18.76
C ARG A 377 -21.21 34.05 17.53
N ASN A 378 -22.14 34.98 17.71
CA ASN A 378 -22.74 35.65 16.59
C ASN A 378 -21.73 36.66 16.02
N GLN A 379 -21.51 36.65 14.70
CA GLN A 379 -20.61 37.60 14.05
C GLN A 379 -21.14 39.04 14.14
N PHE A 380 -22.45 39.19 14.37
CA PHE A 380 -23.13 40.49 14.58
C PHE A 380 -22.84 41.13 15.95
N ASP A 381 -22.34 40.38 16.94
CA ASP A 381 -21.89 40.95 18.22
C ASP A 381 -20.61 41.79 18.05
N TYR A 382 -19.90 41.62 16.93
CA TYR A 382 -18.71 42.40 16.57
C TYR A 382 -19.03 43.68 15.78
N ILE A 383 -20.23 43.75 15.18
CA ILE A 383 -20.61 44.80 14.21
C ILE A 383 -21.49 45.87 14.86
N ASN A 384 -22.29 45.51 15.86
CA ASN A 384 -23.20 46.45 16.54
C ASN A 384 -22.58 47.12 17.80
N GLN A 385 -21.24 47.16 17.92
CA GLN A 385 -20.56 47.75 19.08
C GLN A 385 -20.48 49.27 18.96
N VAL A 386 -21.15 49.99 19.87
CA VAL A 386 -21.25 51.47 19.85
C VAL A 386 -20.37 52.17 20.91
N SER A 387 -19.58 51.44 21.73
CA SER A 387 -18.71 52.04 22.75
C SER A 387 -17.64 51.09 23.30
N ASN A 388 -16.46 51.62 23.64
CA ASN A 388 -15.32 50.91 24.27
C ASN A 388 -15.55 50.48 25.74
N PHE A 389 -16.73 50.74 26.31
CA PHE A 389 -17.06 50.41 27.71
C PHE A 389 -17.99 49.19 27.87
N ASP A 390 -18.55 48.64 26.79
CA ASP A 390 -19.39 47.44 26.84
C ASP A 390 -18.58 46.17 26.51
N TYR A 391 -17.53 45.91 27.29
CA TYR A 391 -17.01 44.56 27.40
C TYR A 391 -17.90 43.81 28.37
N LEU A 392 -18.79 42.93 27.92
CA LEU A 392 -19.32 41.75 28.66
C LEU A 392 -20.60 41.16 28.02
N ASP A 393 -20.57 40.70 26.77
CA ASP A 393 -21.57 39.69 26.39
C ASP A 393 -21.10 38.74 25.28
N THR A 394 -20.45 37.65 25.67
CA THR A 394 -20.50 36.44 24.84
C THR A 394 -21.81 35.72 25.20
N LEU A 395 -22.74 35.62 24.23
CA LEU A 395 -23.92 34.75 24.31
C LEU A 395 -23.48 33.28 24.40
N ASN A 396 -23.07 32.85 25.58
CA ASN A 396 -22.68 31.47 25.83
C ASN A 396 -23.95 30.66 26.12
N PHE A 397 -24.55 30.10 25.07
CA PHE A 397 -25.68 29.18 25.21
C PHE A 397 -25.20 27.85 25.74
N ARG A 398 -25.65 27.52 26.95
CA ARG A 398 -25.40 26.24 27.61
C ARG A 398 -26.69 25.47 27.77
N GLN A 399 -26.71 24.22 27.33
CA GLN A 399 -27.81 23.31 27.66
C GLN A 399 -27.36 22.31 28.72
N VAL A 400 -28.00 22.35 29.88
CA VAL A 400 -27.80 21.40 30.97
C VAL A 400 -28.78 20.26 30.86
N ASN A 401 -28.28 19.08 30.50
CA ASN A 401 -29.10 17.89 30.34
C ASN A 401 -28.84 16.92 31.51
N GLN A 402 -29.82 16.81 32.41
CA GLN A 402 -29.85 15.73 33.39
C GLN A 402 -30.73 14.60 32.86
N ASN A 403 -30.24 13.37 32.91
CA ASN A 403 -30.97 12.20 32.47
C ASN A 403 -30.93 11.16 33.58
N ALA A 404 -32.08 10.73 34.05
CA ALA A 404 -32.24 9.58 34.94
C ALA A 404 -33.12 8.55 34.23
N SER A 405 -32.79 7.27 34.31
CA SER A 405 -33.65 6.22 33.76
C SER A 405 -33.56 4.94 34.59
N ILE A 406 -34.68 4.24 34.65
CA ILE A 406 -34.79 2.89 35.18
C ILE A 406 -35.55 2.05 34.17
N ALA A 407 -35.00 0.89 33.83
CA ALA A 407 -35.64 -0.12 33.01
C ALA A 407 -35.68 -1.43 33.78
N VAL A 408 -36.88 -1.99 33.89
CA VAL A 408 -37.16 -3.27 34.55
C VAL A 408 -37.61 -4.25 33.48
N ASN A 409 -36.90 -5.36 33.38
CA ASN A 409 -37.24 -6.45 32.48
C ASN A 409 -37.60 -7.68 33.30
N TYR A 410 -38.84 -8.15 33.16
CA TYR A 410 -39.32 -9.33 33.85
C TYR A 410 -39.82 -10.39 32.87
N LEU A 411 -39.14 -11.53 32.82
CA LEU A 411 -39.49 -12.71 32.06
C LEU A 411 -40.48 -13.57 32.85
N LEU A 412 -41.77 -13.37 32.61
CA LEU A 412 -42.85 -14.13 33.26
C LEU A 412 -42.77 -15.62 32.95
N LYS A 413 -42.53 -15.96 31.69
CA LYS A 413 -42.53 -17.34 31.20
C LYS A 413 -41.64 -17.47 29.96
N SER A 414 -40.91 -18.58 29.85
CA SER A 414 -40.07 -18.87 28.69
C SER A 414 -40.02 -20.37 28.40
N ASP A 415 -41.00 -20.84 27.63
CA ASP A 415 -41.05 -22.22 27.14
C ASP A 415 -40.93 -22.24 25.61
N LYS A 416 -40.82 -23.44 25.01
CA LYS A 416 -40.77 -23.61 23.54
C LYS A 416 -42.03 -23.07 22.84
N ARG A 417 -43.21 -23.23 23.45
CA ARG A 417 -44.51 -22.81 22.89
C ARG A 417 -44.85 -21.34 23.12
N ILE A 418 -44.43 -20.78 24.25
CA ILE A 418 -44.86 -19.45 24.70
C ILE A 418 -43.77 -18.75 25.50
N LYS A 419 -43.54 -17.48 25.15
CA LYS A 419 -42.69 -16.56 25.89
C LYS A 419 -43.51 -15.34 26.31
N LYS A 420 -43.40 -14.93 27.57
CA LYS A 420 -44.11 -13.77 28.12
C LYS A 420 -43.12 -12.91 28.86
N SER A 421 -43.12 -11.61 28.58
CA SER A 421 -42.28 -10.64 29.30
C SER A 421 -43.01 -9.33 29.53
N ILE A 422 -42.67 -8.68 30.63
CA ILE A 422 -43.03 -7.30 30.93
C ILE A 422 -41.74 -6.48 30.90
N ASN A 423 -41.76 -5.38 30.15
CA ASN A 423 -40.76 -4.33 30.21
C ASN A 423 -41.43 -3.07 30.75
N ALA A 424 -40.89 -2.53 31.84
CA ALA A 424 -41.27 -1.21 32.34
C ALA A 424 -40.06 -0.30 32.22
N ASN A 425 -40.25 0.89 31.67
CA ASN A 425 -39.23 1.91 31.59
C ASN A 425 -39.77 3.22 32.14
N PHE A 426 -38.89 3.94 32.82
CA PHE A 426 -39.12 5.31 33.26
C PHE A 426 -37.84 6.08 32.99
N SER A 427 -37.97 7.29 32.46
CA SER A 427 -36.86 8.20 32.28
C SER A 427 -37.28 9.63 32.54
N MET A 428 -36.43 10.39 33.21
CA MET A 428 -36.53 11.83 33.38
C MET A 428 -35.40 12.47 32.58
N GLN A 429 -35.74 13.46 31.77
CA GLN A 429 -34.81 14.32 31.07
C GLN A 429 -35.10 15.77 31.45
N ASP A 430 -34.17 16.41 32.14
CA ASP A 430 -34.22 17.82 32.48
C ASP A 430 -33.22 18.57 31.61
N ALA A 431 -33.69 19.60 30.91
CA ALA A 431 -32.93 20.41 29.97
C ALA A 431 -33.09 21.89 30.34
N ILE A 432 -32.01 22.51 30.80
CA ILE A 432 -31.99 23.94 31.18
C ILE A 432 -31.03 24.68 30.26
N ASN A 433 -31.59 25.55 29.42
CA ASN A 433 -30.83 26.51 28.64
C ASN A 433 -30.46 27.70 29.50
N GLN A 434 -29.17 28.02 29.55
CA GLN A 434 -28.61 29.09 30.35
C GLN A 434 -27.75 29.99 29.48
N GLN A 435 -27.84 31.30 29.74
CA GLN A 435 -27.01 32.35 29.18
C GLN A 435 -26.35 33.09 30.34
N GLN A 436 -25.02 33.26 30.29
CA GLN A 436 -24.24 33.87 31.37
C GLN A 436 -24.50 33.28 32.77
N GLY A 437 -24.85 31.98 32.85
CA GLY A 437 -25.16 31.30 34.10
C GLY A 437 -26.57 31.55 34.66
N LYS A 438 -27.40 32.37 33.99
CA LYS A 438 -28.83 32.52 34.30
C LYS A 438 -29.66 31.69 33.34
N THR A 439 -30.73 31.08 33.83
CA THR A 439 -31.70 30.39 32.97
C THR A 439 -32.39 31.40 32.07
N ILE A 440 -32.38 31.12 30.78
CA ILE A 440 -33.06 31.97 29.79
C ILE A 440 -34.57 31.76 29.95
N ALA A 441 -35.38 32.80 29.83
CA ALA A 441 -36.84 32.65 29.86
C ALA A 441 -37.29 31.71 28.72
N GLY A 442 -38.10 30.69 29.03
CA GLY A 442 -38.45 29.65 28.05
C GLY A 442 -37.40 28.55 27.93
N GLY A 443 -36.30 28.66 28.67
CA GLY A 443 -35.12 27.82 28.53
C GLY A 443 -35.15 26.55 29.40
N ALA A 444 -36.04 26.44 30.38
CA ALA A 444 -36.17 25.25 31.20
C ALA A 444 -37.25 24.30 30.68
N SER A 445 -36.91 23.02 30.58
CA SER A 445 -37.83 21.96 30.22
C SER A 445 -37.49 20.65 30.92
N THR A 446 -38.49 20.01 31.52
CA THR A 446 -38.34 18.68 32.14
C THR A 446 -39.35 17.73 31.53
N TYR A 447 -38.89 16.60 31.00
CA TYR A 447 -39.71 15.56 30.42
C TYR A 447 -39.59 14.27 31.23
N TYR A 448 -40.73 13.69 31.59
CA TYR A 448 -40.84 12.39 32.22
C TYR A 448 -41.48 11.44 31.20
N ASN A 449 -40.72 10.45 30.74
CA ASN A 449 -41.23 9.40 29.88
C ASN A 449 -41.41 8.14 30.71
N SER A 450 -42.55 7.48 30.56
CA SER A 450 -42.80 6.17 31.15
C SER A 450 -43.47 5.26 30.12
N GLY A 451 -43.13 3.99 30.18
CA GLY A 451 -43.63 3.00 29.26
C GLY A 451 -43.78 1.65 29.95
N LEU A 452 -44.91 1.00 29.70
CA LEU A 452 -45.14 -0.39 30.09
C LEU A 452 -45.45 -1.19 28.85
N THR A 453 -44.64 -2.21 28.55
CA THR A 453 -44.83 -3.12 27.43
C THR A 453 -45.02 -4.54 27.93
N TYR A 454 -46.10 -5.18 27.51
CA TYR A 454 -46.33 -6.60 27.67
C TYR A 454 -46.15 -7.29 26.31
N SER A 455 -45.24 -8.26 26.26
CA SER A 455 -44.92 -9.03 25.06
C SER A 455 -45.30 -10.49 25.26
N ILE A 456 -46.04 -11.03 24.29
CA ILE A 456 -46.37 -12.45 24.19
C ILE A 456 -45.88 -12.99 22.84
N GLY A 457 -44.89 -13.88 22.92
CA GLY A 457 -44.33 -14.60 21.77
C GLY A 457 -44.81 -16.04 21.73
N TYR A 458 -45.10 -16.53 20.53
CA TYR A 458 -45.37 -17.92 20.20
C TYR A 458 -44.26 -18.43 19.27
N PRO A 459 -43.12 -18.91 19.81
CA PRO A 459 -41.95 -19.26 19.00
C PRO A 459 -42.22 -20.37 17.97
N GLU A 460 -43.08 -21.34 18.28
CA GLU A 460 -43.48 -22.40 17.33
C GLU A 460 -44.37 -21.88 16.18
N ARG A 461 -44.99 -20.70 16.34
CA ARG A 461 -45.83 -20.06 15.32
C ARG A 461 -45.16 -18.85 14.67
N ASP A 462 -43.90 -18.58 15.04
CA ASP A 462 -43.14 -17.42 14.60
C ASP A 462 -43.94 -16.10 14.71
N LEU A 463 -44.68 -15.93 15.81
CA LEU A 463 -45.57 -14.79 16.05
C LEU A 463 -45.20 -14.13 17.38
N ASN A 464 -45.12 -12.80 17.38
CA ASN A 464 -44.93 -12.00 18.58
C ASN A 464 -45.95 -10.86 18.62
N ILE A 465 -46.65 -10.70 19.73
CA ILE A 465 -47.64 -9.63 19.95
C ILE A 465 -47.18 -8.79 21.11
N ASN A 466 -47.18 -7.48 20.95
CA ASN A 466 -46.82 -6.51 21.96
C ASN A 466 -47.99 -5.56 22.20
N ALA A 467 -48.32 -5.32 23.46
CA ALA A 467 -49.18 -4.23 23.87
C ALA A 467 -48.35 -3.31 24.76
N ALA A 468 -48.36 -2.01 24.46
CA ALA A 468 -47.63 -1.01 25.22
C ALA A 468 -48.53 0.16 25.55
N ILE A 469 -48.26 0.80 26.69
CA ILE A 469 -48.82 2.10 27.04
C ILE A 469 -47.63 2.99 27.32
N ASN A 470 -47.57 4.13 26.62
CA ASN A 470 -46.51 5.12 26.78
C ASN A 470 -47.10 6.44 27.22
N ASN A 471 -46.34 7.16 28.03
CA ASN A 471 -46.68 8.47 28.54
C ASN A 471 -45.46 9.36 28.54
N THR A 472 -45.64 10.61 28.11
CA THR A 472 -44.66 11.68 28.22
C THR A 472 -45.33 12.86 28.91
N TYR A 473 -44.86 13.22 30.10
CA TYR A 473 -45.25 14.43 30.80
C TYR A 473 -44.13 15.45 30.70
N GLY A 474 -44.37 16.57 30.03
CA GLY A 474 -43.43 17.67 29.85
C GLY A 474 -43.83 18.87 30.71
N LYS A 475 -42.85 19.52 31.33
CA LYS A 475 -43.00 20.80 32.00
C LYS A 475 -42.02 21.77 31.38
N THR A 476 -42.51 22.86 30.81
CA THR A 476 -41.70 23.97 30.30
C THR A 476 -42.07 25.25 31.03
N ASP A 477 -41.30 26.32 30.84
CA ASP A 477 -41.69 27.65 31.34
C ASP A 477 -43.01 28.15 30.72
N SER A 478 -43.36 27.64 29.53
CA SER A 478 -44.56 27.97 28.78
C SER A 478 -45.80 27.14 29.15
N GLY A 479 -45.68 26.12 30.02
CA GLY A 479 -46.82 25.30 30.44
C GLY A 479 -46.48 23.82 30.71
N LYS A 480 -47.51 23.01 30.89
CA LYS A 480 -47.41 21.55 31.10
C LYS A 480 -48.01 20.83 29.91
N SER A 481 -47.23 19.94 29.29
CA SER A 481 -47.72 19.02 28.26
C SER A 481 -47.85 17.60 28.79
N LEU A 482 -48.87 16.88 28.33
CA LEU A 482 -49.06 15.46 28.60
C LEU A 482 -49.41 14.76 27.30
N ILE A 483 -48.62 13.78 26.91
CA ILE A 483 -48.91 12.87 25.81
C ILE A 483 -49.10 11.49 26.39
N PHE A 484 -50.20 10.84 26.04
CA PHE A 484 -50.50 9.48 26.48
C PHE A 484 -51.08 8.69 25.33
N GLY A 485 -50.64 7.44 25.17
CA GLY A 485 -51.18 6.60 24.13
C GLY A 485 -50.90 5.10 24.27
N PRO A 486 -51.93 4.24 24.11
CA PRO A 486 -51.71 2.83 23.90
C PRO A 486 -51.14 2.55 22.49
N THR A 487 -50.37 1.48 22.40
CA THR A 487 -49.84 0.91 21.16
C THR A 487 -50.06 -0.59 21.18
N ILE A 488 -50.59 -1.15 20.10
CA ILE A 488 -50.63 -2.60 19.91
C ILE A 488 -49.91 -2.93 18.61
N GLY A 489 -49.11 -3.99 18.64
CA GLY A 489 -48.39 -4.44 17.47
C GLY A 489 -48.23 -5.95 17.44
N ALA A 490 -48.16 -6.49 16.23
CA ALA A 490 -47.88 -7.89 15.98
C ALA A 490 -46.78 -8.00 14.93
N THR A 491 -45.84 -8.91 15.16
CA THR A 491 -44.77 -9.29 14.23
C THR A 491 -44.90 -10.77 13.96
N LYS A 492 -44.95 -11.15 12.68
CA LYS A 492 -44.98 -12.55 12.25
C LYS A 492 -43.88 -12.80 11.23
N LEU A 493 -43.18 -13.94 11.37
CA LEU A 493 -42.25 -14.42 10.37
C LEU A 493 -42.93 -15.49 9.51
N PHE A 494 -42.87 -15.32 8.20
CA PHE A 494 -43.42 -16.19 7.17
C PHE A 494 -42.28 -16.79 6.31
N PHE A 495 -42.61 -17.81 5.50
CA PHE A 495 -41.70 -18.45 4.53
C PHE A 495 -40.36 -18.89 5.14
N ASP A 496 -40.40 -19.76 6.16
CA ASP A 496 -39.22 -20.21 6.89
C ASP A 496 -38.37 -19.05 7.42
N LYS A 497 -39.05 -18.05 7.98
CA LYS A 497 -38.47 -16.85 8.58
C LYS A 497 -37.76 -15.90 7.60
N LYS A 498 -37.97 -16.07 6.29
CA LYS A 498 -37.41 -15.19 5.25
C LYS A 498 -38.20 -13.90 5.07
N PHE A 499 -39.47 -13.87 5.46
CA PHE A 499 -40.30 -12.67 5.38
C PHE A 499 -40.83 -12.29 6.76
N THR A 500 -40.40 -11.16 7.30
CA THR A 500 -40.91 -10.62 8.56
C THR A 500 -41.90 -9.51 8.26
N THR A 501 -43.13 -9.64 8.72
CA THR A 501 -44.14 -8.58 8.65
C THR A 501 -44.44 -8.11 10.06
N SER A 502 -44.43 -6.81 10.28
CA SER A 502 -44.90 -6.19 11.51
C SER A 502 -45.98 -5.17 11.20
N ALA A 503 -47.06 -5.18 11.95
CA ALA A 503 -48.08 -4.16 11.93
C ALA A 503 -48.25 -3.63 13.34
N SER A 504 -48.32 -2.32 13.50
CA SER A 504 -48.62 -1.69 14.77
C SER A 504 -49.51 -0.48 14.58
N THR A 505 -50.39 -0.24 15.55
CA THR A 505 -51.17 0.97 15.61
C THR A 505 -51.04 1.60 16.99
N SER A 506 -51.03 2.93 17.02
CA SER A 506 -51.05 3.67 18.28
C SER A 506 -51.98 4.87 18.18
N TYR A 507 -52.57 5.22 19.31
CA TYR A 507 -53.44 6.36 19.46
C TYR A 507 -52.88 7.24 20.57
N ASN A 508 -52.39 8.43 20.23
CA ASN A 508 -51.74 9.32 21.17
C ASN A 508 -52.56 10.59 21.30
N THR A 509 -52.99 10.93 22.51
CA THR A 509 -53.66 12.19 22.81
C THR A 509 -52.68 13.12 23.51
N SER A 510 -52.62 14.36 23.03
CA SER A 510 -51.79 15.42 23.60
C SER A 510 -52.65 16.45 24.31
N TYR A 511 -52.28 16.80 25.53
CA TYR A 511 -52.86 17.86 26.35
C TYR A 511 -51.80 18.92 26.62
N ASN A 512 -52.22 20.19 26.65
CA ASN A 512 -51.41 21.32 27.10
C ASN A 512 -52.21 22.08 28.17
N ASP A 513 -51.64 22.21 29.35
CA ASP A 513 -52.26 22.78 30.56
C ASP A 513 -53.65 22.19 30.87
N GLY A 514 -53.79 20.89 30.68
CA GLY A 514 -55.05 20.16 30.88
C GLY A 514 -56.06 20.28 29.74
N VAL A 515 -55.82 21.16 28.77
CA VAL A 515 -56.66 21.32 27.57
C VAL A 515 -56.15 20.40 26.47
N LYS A 516 -57.05 19.58 25.92
CA LYS A 516 -56.74 18.68 24.81
C LYS A 516 -56.36 19.48 23.55
N GLN A 517 -55.20 19.17 22.98
CA GLN A 517 -54.65 19.86 21.80
C GLN A 517 -54.84 19.08 20.50
N ASN A 518 -54.52 17.79 20.52
CA ASN A 518 -54.51 16.97 19.31
C ASN A 518 -54.65 15.48 19.65
N ASP A 519 -55.33 14.75 18.78
CA ASP A 519 -55.29 13.29 18.72
C ASP A 519 -54.50 12.84 17.48
N ILE A 520 -53.55 11.94 17.70
CA ILE A 520 -52.73 11.36 16.64
C ILE A 520 -52.95 9.85 16.63
N PHE A 521 -53.64 9.39 15.60
CA PHE A 521 -53.74 7.98 15.28
C PHE A 521 -52.69 7.63 14.22
N ASN A 522 -51.88 6.61 14.47
CA ASN A 522 -50.95 6.13 13.44
C ASN A 522 -51.05 4.63 13.22
N ILE A 523 -50.81 4.25 11.98
CA ILE A 523 -50.66 2.88 11.52
C ILE A 523 -49.26 2.75 10.93
N ARG A 524 -48.52 1.75 11.40
CA ARG A 524 -47.20 1.41 10.87
C ARG A 524 -47.22 -0.02 10.36
N LEU A 525 -46.81 -0.20 9.11
CA LEU A 525 -46.63 -1.50 8.48
C LEU A 525 -45.17 -1.61 8.07
N ASN A 526 -44.48 -2.65 8.50
CA ASN A 526 -43.13 -2.96 8.02
C ASN A 526 -43.09 -4.37 7.45
N GLY A 527 -42.44 -4.55 6.31
CA GLY A 527 -42.15 -5.84 5.70
C GLY A 527 -40.66 -5.93 5.41
N SER A 528 -40.02 -7.02 5.81
CA SER A 528 -38.61 -7.31 5.54
C SER A 528 -38.50 -8.67 4.88
N TYR A 529 -37.99 -8.73 3.65
CA TYR A 529 -37.83 -9.96 2.87
C TYR A 529 -36.38 -10.22 2.53
N ILE A 530 -35.88 -11.40 2.93
CA ILE A 530 -34.54 -11.87 2.60
C ILE A 530 -34.65 -12.88 1.43
N TYR A 531 -34.27 -12.42 0.24
CA TYR A 531 -34.18 -13.23 -0.96
C TYR A 531 -32.75 -13.75 -1.19
N LEU A 532 -32.62 -15.05 -1.44
CA LEU A 532 -31.34 -15.75 -1.70
C LEU A 532 -30.22 -15.41 -0.69
N GLN A 533 -30.56 -15.14 0.57
CA GLN A 533 -29.64 -14.77 1.67
C GLN A 533 -28.83 -13.47 1.48
N LYS A 534 -28.87 -12.85 0.29
CA LYS A 534 -28.03 -11.71 -0.11
C LYS A 534 -28.81 -10.44 -0.40
N HIS A 535 -30.07 -10.57 -0.78
CA HIS A 535 -30.95 -9.45 -1.12
C HIS A 535 -31.92 -9.24 0.02
N ASN A 536 -31.88 -8.06 0.64
CA ASN A 536 -32.77 -7.68 1.72
C ASN A 536 -33.64 -6.50 1.26
N PHE A 537 -34.95 -6.72 1.21
CA PHE A 537 -35.94 -5.71 0.87
C PHE A 537 -36.69 -5.33 2.15
N ASN A 538 -36.59 -4.09 2.58
CA ASN A 538 -37.34 -3.55 3.70
C ASN A 538 -38.29 -2.48 3.20
N MET A 539 -39.57 -2.64 3.47
CA MET A 539 -40.59 -1.64 3.21
C MET A 539 -41.20 -1.22 4.53
N GLY A 540 -41.29 0.09 4.77
CA GLY A 540 -41.96 0.67 5.91
C GLY A 540 -42.99 1.69 5.44
N ILE A 541 -44.24 1.55 5.87
CA ILE A 541 -45.31 2.50 5.60
C ILE A 541 -45.79 3.04 6.94
N ILE A 542 -45.86 4.35 7.06
CA ILE A 542 -46.44 5.04 8.22
C ILE A 542 -47.53 5.95 7.69
N SER A 543 -48.76 5.72 8.15
CA SER A 543 -49.87 6.64 7.96
C SER A 543 -50.18 7.30 9.30
N LEU A 544 -50.21 8.63 9.32
CA LEU A 544 -50.45 9.44 10.50
C LEU A 544 -51.65 10.34 10.26
N PHE A 545 -52.67 10.16 11.08
CA PHE A 545 -53.90 10.94 11.07
C PHE A 545 -53.89 11.81 12.32
N SER A 546 -53.84 13.12 12.12
CA SER A 546 -53.81 14.10 13.20
C SER A 546 -55.05 14.98 13.14
N ASN A 547 -55.64 15.22 14.30
CA ASN A 547 -56.87 15.97 14.46
C ASN A 547 -56.72 16.95 15.63
N SER A 548 -56.42 18.22 15.31
CA SER A 548 -56.43 19.32 16.27
C SER A 548 -57.70 20.15 16.15
N SER A 549 -57.88 21.11 17.06
CA SER A 549 -58.99 22.07 17.02
C SER A 549 -58.98 22.97 15.77
N THR A 550 -57.82 23.19 15.16
CA THR A 550 -57.63 24.13 14.05
C THR A 550 -57.35 23.45 12.72
N GLN A 551 -56.84 22.21 12.71
CA GLN A 551 -56.42 21.55 11.48
C GLN A 551 -56.54 20.03 11.58
N LYS A 552 -57.02 19.42 10.50
CA LYS A 552 -56.90 17.98 10.25
C LYS A 552 -55.79 17.76 9.24
N ASN A 553 -54.85 16.87 9.56
CA ASN A 553 -53.76 16.54 8.65
C ASN A 553 -53.54 15.04 8.57
N ASN A 554 -53.33 14.55 7.35
CA ASN A 554 -53.09 13.15 7.03
C ASN A 554 -51.75 13.06 6.30
N ASP A 555 -50.78 12.44 6.95
CA ASP A 555 -49.44 12.24 6.38
C ASP A 555 -49.22 10.76 6.08
N LEU A 556 -48.76 10.48 4.86
CA LEU A 556 -48.31 9.16 4.45
C LEU A 556 -46.81 9.21 4.15
N THR A 557 -46.04 8.41 4.86
CA THR A 557 -44.61 8.21 4.59
C THR A 557 -44.38 6.75 4.19
N GLY A 558 -43.86 6.54 2.98
CA GLY A 558 -43.40 5.26 2.49
C GLY A 558 -41.88 5.22 2.45
N THR A 559 -41.29 4.15 2.93
CA THR A 559 -39.85 3.88 2.85
C THR A 559 -39.65 2.53 2.20
N LEU A 560 -38.75 2.47 1.22
CA LEU A 560 -38.31 1.23 0.61
C LEU A 560 -36.79 1.22 0.59
N THR A 561 -36.22 0.23 1.23
CA THR A 561 -34.79 -0.01 1.34
C THR A 561 -34.47 -1.34 0.69
N TYR A 562 -33.74 -1.31 -0.40
CA TYR A 562 -33.13 -2.50 -0.98
C TYR A 562 -31.66 -2.53 -0.57
N THR A 563 -31.21 -3.62 0.03
CA THR A 563 -29.80 -3.85 0.37
C THR A 563 -29.35 -5.16 -0.29
N TYR A 564 -28.33 -5.07 -1.12
CA TYR A 564 -27.64 -6.23 -1.67
C TYR A 564 -26.30 -6.37 -0.95
N SER A 565 -26.06 -7.52 -0.32
CA SER A 565 -24.78 -7.87 0.28
C SER A 565 -24.23 -9.10 -0.41
N PHE A 566 -23.00 -9.00 -0.90
CA PHE A 566 -22.30 -10.12 -1.52
C PHE A 566 -20.99 -10.37 -0.78
N ASP A 567 -20.77 -11.64 -0.46
CA ASP A 567 -19.50 -12.13 0.03
C ASP A 567 -19.06 -13.27 -0.89
N LYS A 568 -17.74 -13.42 -1.06
CA LYS A 568 -17.12 -14.52 -1.81
C LYS A 568 -17.52 -14.58 -3.29
N ILE A 569 -17.66 -13.45 -3.99
CA ILE A 569 -17.66 -13.49 -5.46
C ILE A 569 -16.24 -13.86 -5.90
N LYS A 570 -16.07 -15.15 -6.21
CA LYS A 570 -14.81 -15.72 -6.67
C LYS A 570 -14.69 -15.42 -8.15
N LEU A 571 -14.01 -14.33 -8.48
CA LEU A 571 -13.54 -14.11 -9.84
C LEU A 571 -12.34 -15.04 -10.05
N ARG A 572 -12.62 -16.24 -10.56
CA ARG A 572 -11.55 -17.00 -11.22
C ARG A 572 -11.28 -16.27 -12.52
N PRO A 573 -10.03 -15.97 -12.89
CA PRO A 573 -9.76 -15.66 -14.28
C PRO A 573 -10.37 -16.80 -15.10
N LYS A 574 -11.26 -16.45 -16.03
CA LYS A 574 -11.71 -17.40 -17.04
C LYS A 574 -10.43 -17.81 -17.74
N ARG A 575 -9.94 -19.04 -17.47
CA ARG A 575 -9.08 -19.67 -18.46
C ARG A 575 -9.95 -19.72 -19.68
N GLU A 576 -9.57 -18.98 -20.72
CA GLU A 576 -10.12 -19.22 -22.05
C GLU A 576 -10.05 -20.73 -22.27
N PRO A 577 -11.12 -21.36 -22.79
CA PRO A 577 -11.00 -22.74 -23.20
C PRO A 577 -9.90 -22.76 -24.23
N ARG A 578 -8.74 -23.30 -23.84
CA ARG A 578 -7.61 -23.51 -24.74
C ARG A 578 -8.17 -24.21 -25.97
N THR A 579 -8.07 -23.55 -27.11
CA THR A 579 -8.28 -24.19 -28.41
C THR A 579 -7.32 -25.36 -28.52
N ALA A 580 -7.67 -26.39 -29.29
CA ALA A 580 -6.85 -27.59 -29.43
C ALA A 580 -5.41 -27.29 -29.89
N ASP A 581 -5.15 -26.11 -30.46
CA ASP A 581 -3.83 -25.63 -30.85
C ASP A 581 -2.98 -25.10 -29.66
N ASP A 582 -3.58 -24.70 -28.55
CA ASP A 582 -2.90 -24.24 -27.32
C ASP A 582 -2.38 -25.40 -26.43
N LEU A 583 -2.61 -26.65 -26.86
CA LEU A 583 -2.10 -27.86 -26.20
C LEU A 583 -0.71 -28.26 -26.67
N ASN A 584 -0.14 -27.59 -27.68
CA ASN A 584 1.20 -27.86 -28.21
C ASN A 584 2.14 -26.64 -28.11
N LEU A 585 2.13 -25.95 -26.97
CA LEU A 585 3.19 -24.99 -26.66
C LEU A 585 4.25 -25.69 -25.80
N ASN A 586 5.29 -26.16 -26.48
CA ASN A 586 6.53 -26.58 -25.85
C ASN A 586 7.03 -25.42 -24.96
N PRO A 587 7.24 -25.66 -23.66
CA PRO A 587 7.65 -24.61 -22.73
C PRO A 587 8.97 -23.99 -23.17
N THR A 588 9.03 -22.66 -23.20
CA THR A 588 10.25 -21.90 -23.46
C THR A 588 11.16 -21.97 -22.24
N LEU A 589 12.36 -22.51 -22.44
CA LEU A 589 13.37 -22.70 -21.41
C LEU A 589 14.41 -21.59 -21.48
N LYS A 590 14.94 -21.18 -20.31
CA LYS A 590 16.07 -20.27 -20.19
C LYS A 590 17.21 -20.93 -19.41
N ILE A 591 18.38 -21.01 -20.03
CA ILE A 591 19.59 -21.62 -19.47
C ILE A 591 20.74 -20.64 -19.62
N SER A 592 21.42 -20.36 -18.52
CA SER A 592 22.59 -19.47 -18.51
C SER A 592 23.74 -20.12 -17.73
N SER A 593 24.94 -20.07 -18.29
CA SER A 593 26.18 -20.54 -17.65
C SER A 593 27.37 -19.76 -18.20
N ASN A 594 28.31 -19.34 -17.34
CA ASN A 594 29.55 -18.64 -17.69
C ASN A 594 29.38 -17.52 -18.75
N GLY A 595 28.32 -16.71 -18.63
CA GLY A 595 28.04 -15.57 -19.53
C GLY A 595 27.34 -15.92 -20.85
N LYS A 596 27.10 -17.20 -21.14
CA LYS A 596 26.30 -17.68 -22.30
C LYS A 596 24.84 -17.84 -21.90
N ASN A 597 23.92 -17.31 -22.72
CA ASN A 597 22.47 -17.34 -22.47
C ASN A 597 21.75 -18.02 -23.64
N PHE A 598 20.97 -19.06 -23.32
CA PHE A 598 20.15 -19.80 -24.28
C PHE A 598 18.67 -19.65 -23.89
N GLU A 599 17.85 -19.29 -24.86
CA GLU A 599 16.40 -19.13 -24.70
C GLU A 599 15.68 -19.76 -25.91
N GLY A 600 14.65 -20.57 -25.64
CA GLY A 600 13.87 -21.25 -26.68
C GLY A 600 13.28 -22.58 -26.21
N THR A 601 12.67 -23.32 -27.13
CA THR A 601 12.26 -24.71 -26.93
C THR A 601 13.47 -25.63 -26.77
N ARG A 602 13.27 -26.89 -26.34
CA ARG A 602 14.35 -27.88 -26.22
C ARG A 602 15.12 -28.07 -27.53
N ASP A 603 14.40 -28.10 -28.66
CA ASP A 603 15.01 -28.30 -29.98
C ASP A 603 15.77 -27.06 -30.45
N GLU A 604 15.26 -25.87 -30.16
CA GLU A 604 15.95 -24.60 -30.45
C GLU A 604 17.23 -24.45 -29.63
N ILE A 605 17.19 -24.77 -28.33
CA ILE A 605 18.38 -24.77 -27.48
C ILE A 605 19.37 -25.84 -27.94
N THR A 606 18.89 -27.04 -28.29
CA THR A 606 19.75 -28.11 -28.83
C THR A 606 20.44 -27.67 -30.11
N THR A 607 19.73 -26.98 -31.00
CA THR A 607 20.31 -26.44 -32.25
C THR A 607 21.37 -25.38 -31.96
N GLN A 608 21.09 -24.44 -31.05
CA GLN A 608 22.06 -23.43 -30.61
C GLN A 608 23.33 -24.07 -30.02
N LEU A 609 23.20 -25.17 -29.26
CA LEU A 609 24.35 -25.91 -28.71
C LEU A 609 25.15 -26.64 -29.79
N LYS A 610 24.49 -27.20 -30.82
CA LYS A 610 25.15 -27.82 -31.97
C LYS A 610 25.96 -26.81 -32.78
N ASP A 611 25.38 -25.65 -33.07
CA ASP A 611 26.07 -24.58 -33.79
C ASP A 611 27.31 -24.10 -33.02
N MET A 612 27.20 -24.02 -31.68
CA MET A 612 28.31 -23.69 -30.80
C MET A 612 29.41 -24.77 -30.80
N GLN A 613 29.04 -26.05 -30.88
CA GLN A 613 30.00 -27.17 -31.02
C GLN A 613 30.75 -27.11 -32.35
N LEU A 614 30.05 -26.83 -33.45
CA LEU A 614 30.64 -26.70 -34.79
C LEU A 614 31.66 -25.56 -34.86
N ALA A 615 31.45 -24.49 -34.08
CA ALA A 615 32.40 -23.39 -33.96
C ALA A 615 33.68 -23.78 -33.19
N LEU A 616 33.65 -24.86 -32.40
CA LEU A 616 34.79 -25.37 -31.65
C LEU A 616 35.57 -26.39 -32.50
N ASN A 617 36.18 -25.91 -33.59
CA ASN A 617 36.94 -26.74 -34.54
C ASN A 617 38.34 -26.11 -34.73
N PRO A 618 39.45 -26.89 -34.72
CA PRO A 618 39.56 -28.35 -34.60
C PRO A 618 39.39 -28.92 -33.19
N LEU A 619 38.87 -30.15 -33.10
CA LEU A 619 38.80 -30.98 -31.88
C LEU A 619 39.25 -32.41 -32.17
N PRO A 620 39.87 -33.12 -31.22
CA PRO A 620 40.10 -34.57 -31.32
C PRO A 620 38.79 -35.36 -31.50
N ALA A 621 38.86 -36.50 -32.19
CA ALA A 621 37.69 -37.32 -32.51
C ALA A 621 36.98 -37.86 -31.25
N GLU A 622 37.75 -38.24 -30.22
CA GLU A 622 37.21 -38.71 -28.94
C GLU A 622 36.45 -37.60 -28.20
N ASP A 623 37.01 -36.39 -28.16
CA ASP A 623 36.42 -35.24 -27.48
C ASP A 623 35.15 -34.76 -28.19
N ASN A 624 35.15 -34.74 -29.53
CA ASN A 624 33.94 -34.45 -30.30
C ASN A 624 32.85 -35.51 -30.07
N THR A 625 33.22 -36.79 -30.02
CA THR A 625 32.28 -37.89 -29.73
C THR A 625 31.70 -37.77 -28.32
N ASN A 626 32.52 -37.40 -27.34
CA ASN A 626 32.06 -37.16 -25.97
C ASN A 626 31.08 -35.97 -25.89
N MET A 627 31.36 -34.87 -26.61
CA MET A 627 30.44 -33.73 -26.69
C MET A 627 29.10 -34.10 -27.35
N GLU A 628 29.14 -34.85 -28.45
CA GLU A 628 27.94 -35.39 -29.10
C GLU A 628 27.15 -36.32 -28.18
N HIS A 629 27.85 -37.16 -27.40
CA HIS A 629 27.23 -38.03 -26.40
C HIS A 629 26.54 -37.24 -25.28
N LEU A 630 27.20 -36.23 -24.70
CA LEU A 630 26.60 -35.37 -23.67
C LEU A 630 25.39 -34.60 -24.20
N LEU A 631 25.47 -34.08 -25.42
CA LEU A 631 24.35 -33.40 -26.07
C LEU A 631 23.18 -34.37 -26.34
N THR A 632 23.48 -35.61 -26.74
CA THR A 632 22.48 -36.68 -26.91
C THR A 632 21.84 -37.07 -25.58
N LEU A 633 22.62 -37.16 -24.49
CA LEU A 633 22.08 -37.40 -23.16
C LEU A 633 21.12 -36.27 -22.73
N ALA A 634 21.44 -35.02 -23.07
CA ALA A 634 20.54 -33.90 -22.80
C ALA A 634 19.21 -34.03 -23.57
N THR A 635 19.26 -34.34 -24.88
CA THR A 635 18.04 -34.48 -25.70
C THR A 635 17.15 -35.64 -25.27
N LEU A 636 17.72 -36.73 -24.74
CA LEU A 636 16.98 -37.92 -24.29
C LEU A 636 16.30 -37.77 -22.91
N THR A 637 16.50 -36.66 -22.20
CA THR A 637 15.91 -36.47 -20.87
C THR A 637 14.37 -36.38 -20.90
N PRO A 638 13.64 -37.01 -19.95
CA PRO A 638 12.18 -37.06 -19.95
C PRO A 638 11.50 -35.77 -19.47
N ASN A 639 12.21 -34.87 -18.78
CA ASN A 639 11.64 -33.63 -18.25
C ASN A 639 12.60 -32.44 -18.34
N GLU A 640 12.04 -31.23 -18.29
CA GLU A 640 12.76 -29.96 -18.48
C GLU A 640 13.83 -29.67 -17.42
N LYS A 641 13.63 -30.13 -16.19
CA LYS A 641 14.59 -29.93 -15.10
C LYS A 641 15.87 -30.73 -15.38
N GLN A 642 15.70 -31.99 -15.77
CA GLN A 642 16.81 -32.86 -16.16
C GLN A 642 17.46 -32.39 -17.46
N PHE A 643 16.69 -31.88 -18.42
CA PHE A 643 17.24 -31.25 -19.62
C PHE A 643 18.17 -30.09 -19.26
N LYS A 644 17.75 -29.20 -18.35
CA LYS A 644 18.57 -28.06 -17.91
C LYS A 644 19.84 -28.51 -17.19
N GLU A 645 19.75 -29.50 -16.31
CA GLU A 645 20.93 -30.08 -15.63
C GLU A 645 21.91 -30.68 -16.65
N LYS A 646 21.43 -31.45 -17.63
CA LYS A 646 22.29 -32.05 -18.67
C LYS A 646 22.87 -31.06 -19.67
N VAL A 647 22.16 -29.97 -19.97
CA VAL A 647 22.73 -28.86 -20.74
C VAL A 647 23.83 -28.15 -19.95
N LEU A 648 23.71 -28.01 -18.63
CA LEU A 648 24.80 -27.45 -17.81
C LEU A 648 26.03 -28.36 -17.80
N ASP A 649 25.85 -29.68 -17.67
CA ASP A 649 26.95 -30.66 -17.78
C ASP A 649 27.66 -30.54 -19.15
N TYR A 650 26.90 -30.38 -20.24
CA TYR A 650 27.46 -30.14 -21.58
C TYR A 650 28.23 -28.81 -21.67
N LEU A 651 27.68 -27.72 -21.11
CA LEU A 651 28.32 -26.40 -21.15
C LEU A 651 29.62 -26.36 -20.35
N GLU A 652 29.69 -27.07 -19.22
CA GLU A 652 30.93 -27.20 -18.44
C GLU A 652 32.02 -27.94 -19.23
N ALA A 653 31.65 -29.04 -19.89
CA ALA A 653 32.59 -29.79 -20.71
C ALA A 653 33.02 -29.00 -21.96
N TYR A 654 32.10 -28.27 -22.60
CA TYR A 654 32.42 -27.35 -23.69
C TYR A 654 33.43 -26.27 -23.27
N ASP A 655 33.24 -25.64 -22.12
CA ASP A 655 34.15 -24.61 -21.61
C ASP A 655 35.56 -25.17 -21.36
N SER A 656 35.65 -26.41 -20.86
CA SER A 656 36.92 -27.12 -20.68
C SER A 656 37.64 -27.40 -22.00
N GLU A 657 36.92 -27.88 -23.02
CA GLU A 657 37.50 -28.14 -24.35
C GLU A 657 37.86 -26.83 -25.08
N ALA A 658 37.07 -25.77 -24.92
CA ALA A 658 37.38 -24.44 -25.46
C ALA A 658 38.67 -23.85 -24.89
N GLU A 659 38.88 -23.98 -23.58
CA GLU A 659 40.13 -23.56 -22.95
C GLU A 659 41.32 -24.41 -23.38
N THR A 660 41.11 -25.71 -23.61
CA THR A 660 42.15 -26.62 -24.12
C THR A 660 42.55 -26.26 -25.55
N LEU A 661 41.57 -26.01 -26.43
CA LEU A 661 41.81 -25.56 -27.81
C LEU A 661 42.54 -24.22 -27.86
N LYS A 662 42.18 -23.29 -26.98
CA LYS A 662 42.87 -22.00 -26.86
C LYS A 662 44.35 -22.20 -26.55
N LYS A 663 44.68 -23.02 -25.55
CA LYS A 663 46.06 -23.35 -25.19
C LYS A 663 46.80 -24.06 -26.32
N TYR A 664 46.14 -25.00 -27.01
CA TYR A 664 46.71 -25.65 -28.18
C TYR A 664 47.13 -24.64 -29.25
N ASN A 665 46.27 -23.68 -29.57
CA ASN A 665 46.58 -22.65 -30.56
C ASN A 665 47.72 -21.72 -30.11
N GLU A 666 47.81 -21.43 -28.81
CA GLU A 666 48.93 -20.68 -28.22
C GLU A 666 50.25 -21.46 -28.38
N TYR A 667 50.27 -22.75 -28.04
CA TYR A 667 51.46 -23.59 -28.20
C TYR A 667 51.85 -23.83 -29.66
N LEU A 668 50.88 -23.94 -30.57
CA LEU A 668 51.15 -24.04 -32.01
C LEU A 668 51.80 -22.75 -32.55
N ALA A 669 51.33 -21.58 -32.08
CA ALA A 669 51.93 -20.30 -32.44
C ALA A 669 53.37 -20.19 -31.89
N GLU A 670 53.59 -20.58 -30.63
CA GLU A 670 54.91 -20.58 -30.00
C GLU A 670 55.88 -21.56 -30.68
N ALA A 671 55.43 -22.77 -31.01
CA ALA A 671 56.21 -23.75 -31.78
C ALA A 671 56.57 -23.22 -33.17
N SER A 672 55.65 -22.52 -33.83
CA SER A 672 55.91 -21.89 -35.13
C SER A 672 56.97 -20.80 -35.04
N GLN A 673 56.95 -19.98 -33.98
CA GLN A 673 57.96 -18.95 -33.72
C GLN A 673 59.33 -19.56 -33.40
N LYS A 674 59.35 -20.63 -32.60
CA LYS A 674 60.58 -21.37 -32.29
C LYS A 674 61.20 -21.97 -33.55
N LEU A 675 60.38 -22.66 -34.35
CA LEU A 675 60.82 -23.30 -35.59
C LEU A 675 61.31 -22.29 -36.63
N GLU A 676 60.68 -21.10 -36.73
CA GLU A 676 61.11 -20.02 -37.61
C GLU A 676 62.55 -19.59 -37.32
N LYS A 677 62.87 -19.44 -36.04
CA LYS A 677 64.22 -19.08 -35.58
C LYS A 677 65.22 -20.18 -35.92
N GLU A 678 64.88 -21.45 -35.69
CA GLU A 678 65.77 -22.58 -35.98
C GLU A 678 66.01 -22.76 -37.48
N ILE A 679 64.96 -22.71 -38.30
CA ILE A 679 65.05 -22.84 -39.76
C ILE A 679 65.91 -21.70 -40.34
N SER A 680 65.68 -20.46 -39.91
CA SER A 680 66.42 -19.30 -40.41
C SER A 680 67.94 -19.40 -40.20
N THR A 681 68.38 -20.04 -39.11
CA THR A 681 69.82 -20.22 -38.84
C THR A 681 70.52 -21.24 -39.74
N LYS A 682 69.75 -22.12 -40.42
CA LYS A 682 70.29 -23.20 -41.26
C LYS A 682 70.36 -22.84 -42.76
N ASP A 683 69.70 -21.76 -43.20
CA ASP A 683 69.62 -21.37 -44.62
C ASP A 683 71.01 -21.16 -45.23
N GLU A 684 71.89 -20.41 -44.55
CA GLU A 684 73.25 -20.12 -45.04
C GLU A 684 74.09 -21.41 -45.21
N SER A 685 74.02 -22.34 -44.26
CA SER A 685 74.76 -23.60 -44.34
C SER A 685 74.27 -24.50 -45.48
N LEU A 686 72.97 -24.50 -45.77
CA LEU A 686 72.38 -25.27 -46.87
C LEU A 686 72.67 -24.62 -48.23
N GLU A 687 72.63 -23.28 -48.31
CA GLU A 687 73.02 -22.55 -49.53
C GLU A 687 74.49 -22.81 -49.88
N ASN A 688 75.39 -22.68 -48.91
CA ASN A 688 76.82 -22.95 -49.10
C ASN A 688 77.08 -24.39 -49.56
N SER A 689 76.33 -25.37 -49.03
CA SER A 689 76.43 -26.77 -49.45
C SER A 689 76.00 -26.98 -50.90
N TYR A 690 74.92 -26.32 -51.33
CA TYR A 690 74.47 -26.35 -52.72
C TYR A 690 75.45 -25.65 -53.66
N VAL A 691 75.91 -24.44 -53.32
CA VAL A 691 76.88 -23.68 -54.13
C VAL A 691 78.18 -24.46 -54.30
N ALA A 692 78.68 -25.10 -53.24
CA ALA A 692 79.88 -25.94 -53.31
C ALA A 692 79.68 -27.19 -54.19
N ALA A 693 78.51 -27.84 -54.12
CA ALA A 693 78.18 -28.98 -54.98
C ALA A 693 78.01 -28.57 -56.45
N LEU A 694 77.35 -27.43 -56.71
CA LEU A 694 77.18 -26.85 -58.04
C LEU A 694 78.52 -26.43 -58.65
N GLY A 695 79.42 -25.83 -57.86
CA GLY A 695 80.78 -25.49 -58.27
C GLY A 695 81.60 -26.70 -58.71
N ARG A 696 81.42 -27.87 -58.06
CA ARG A 696 82.07 -29.14 -58.45
C ARG A 696 81.51 -29.73 -59.75
N VAL A 697 80.22 -29.54 -60.02
CA VAL A 697 79.60 -29.92 -61.30
C VAL A 697 80.10 -29.00 -62.41
N ASN A 698 80.09 -27.68 -62.17
CA ASN A 698 80.48 -26.67 -63.15
C ASN A 698 81.95 -26.73 -63.55
N SER A 699 82.84 -27.11 -62.63
CA SER A 699 84.28 -27.26 -62.87
C SER A 699 84.67 -28.61 -63.50
N ASN A 700 83.72 -29.54 -63.70
CA ASN A 700 84.01 -30.85 -64.28
C ASN A 700 84.10 -30.77 -65.83
N PRO A 701 85.13 -31.35 -66.49
CA PRO A 701 85.28 -31.32 -67.95
C PRO A 701 84.17 -32.03 -68.76
N LEU A 702 83.29 -32.78 -68.10
CA LEU A 702 82.14 -33.47 -68.70
C LEU A 702 80.83 -32.66 -68.59
N ASN A 703 80.84 -31.50 -67.94
CA ASN A 703 79.67 -30.62 -67.86
C ASN A 703 79.27 -30.09 -69.26
N GLY A 704 77.98 -30.17 -69.60
CA GLY A 704 77.44 -29.72 -70.88
C GLY A 704 77.76 -30.60 -72.10
N LYS A 705 78.34 -31.79 -71.94
CA LYS A 705 78.59 -32.74 -73.04
C LYS A 705 77.46 -33.77 -73.18
N ASN A 706 77.14 -34.17 -74.42
CA ASN A 706 76.13 -35.19 -74.70
C ASN A 706 76.64 -36.60 -74.37
N GLU A 707 75.77 -37.45 -73.83
CA GLU A 707 76.09 -38.83 -73.42
C GLU A 707 76.71 -39.68 -74.55
N ALA A 708 76.29 -39.44 -75.80
CA ALA A 708 76.77 -40.14 -76.97
C ALA A 708 78.27 -39.92 -77.28
N ASP A 709 78.86 -38.82 -76.78
CA ASP A 709 80.22 -38.39 -77.11
C ASP A 709 81.26 -38.81 -76.06
N ILE A 710 80.87 -39.63 -75.07
CA ILE A 710 81.70 -39.95 -73.90
C ILE A 710 82.26 -41.38 -73.98
N THR A 711 83.59 -41.49 -74.10
CA THR A 711 84.30 -42.77 -74.22
C THR A 711 84.62 -43.44 -72.87
N ASP A 712 84.80 -42.67 -71.79
CA ASP A 712 85.04 -43.18 -70.43
C ASP A 712 83.74 -43.26 -69.62
N LYS A 713 83.12 -44.44 -69.65
CA LYS A 713 81.88 -44.73 -68.92
C LYS A 713 82.05 -44.68 -67.39
N THR A 714 83.26 -44.90 -66.86
CA THR A 714 83.52 -44.89 -65.40
C THR A 714 83.62 -43.47 -64.87
N ALA A 715 84.31 -42.59 -65.61
CA ALA A 715 84.34 -41.16 -65.31
C ALA A 715 82.96 -40.50 -65.44
N TYR A 716 82.17 -40.89 -66.46
CA TYR A 716 80.80 -40.39 -66.62
C TYR A 716 79.89 -40.78 -65.45
N LYS A 717 79.94 -42.04 -65.00
CA LYS A 717 79.19 -42.49 -63.81
C LYS A 717 79.59 -41.74 -62.53
N SER A 718 80.85 -41.33 -62.42
CA SER A 718 81.34 -40.51 -61.30
C SER A 718 80.88 -39.06 -61.40
N TYR A 719 80.80 -38.48 -62.61
CA TYR A 719 80.20 -37.17 -62.87
C TYR A 719 78.69 -37.17 -62.60
N LEU A 720 77.95 -38.20 -63.03
CA LEU A 720 76.53 -38.34 -62.73
C LEU A 720 76.26 -38.37 -61.22
N ARG A 721 77.14 -38.97 -60.42
CA ARG A 721 77.06 -38.90 -58.94
C ARG A 721 77.30 -37.49 -58.39
N LEU A 722 78.11 -36.66 -59.05
CA LEU A 722 78.30 -35.25 -58.65
C LEU A 722 77.07 -34.42 -59.02
N VAL A 723 76.48 -34.65 -60.20
CA VAL A 723 75.21 -34.03 -60.63
C VAL A 723 74.08 -34.42 -59.67
N GLU A 724 73.92 -35.71 -59.37
CA GLU A 724 72.95 -36.22 -58.40
C GLU A 724 73.15 -35.58 -57.01
N ARG A 725 74.39 -35.41 -56.57
CA ARG A 725 74.69 -34.76 -55.28
C ARG A 725 74.35 -33.26 -55.30
N SER A 726 74.59 -32.58 -56.42
CA SER A 726 74.20 -31.17 -56.60
C SER A 726 72.68 -31.01 -56.70
N ASP A 727 71.98 -31.89 -57.40
CA ASP A 727 70.51 -31.93 -57.48
C ASP A 727 69.89 -32.22 -56.11
N ASN A 728 70.46 -33.15 -55.34
CA ASN A 728 70.03 -33.43 -53.98
C ASN A 728 70.22 -32.22 -53.05
N SER A 729 71.38 -31.55 -53.10
CA SER A 729 71.60 -30.33 -52.33
C SER A 729 70.70 -29.17 -52.80
N ARG A 730 70.40 -29.08 -54.10
CA ARG A 730 69.44 -28.11 -54.65
C ARG A 730 68.05 -28.35 -54.08
N ASN A 731 67.56 -29.58 -54.16
CA ASN A 731 66.24 -29.96 -53.65
C ASN A 731 66.13 -29.75 -52.14
N GLN A 732 67.20 -30.04 -51.38
CA GLN A 732 67.26 -29.75 -49.95
C GLN A 732 67.13 -28.25 -49.63
N LEU A 733 67.86 -27.39 -50.34
CA LEU A 733 67.78 -25.94 -50.17
C LEU A 733 66.40 -25.41 -50.60
N MET A 734 65.86 -25.92 -51.71
CA MET A 734 64.54 -25.57 -52.23
C MET A 734 63.44 -25.87 -51.21
N HIS A 735 63.40 -27.11 -50.71
CA HIS A 735 62.42 -27.52 -49.71
C HIS A 735 62.58 -26.71 -48.41
N HIS A 736 63.82 -26.47 -47.97
CA HIS A 736 64.10 -25.66 -46.79
C HIS A 736 63.56 -24.23 -46.93
N ARG A 737 63.74 -23.58 -48.09
CA ARG A 737 63.29 -22.21 -48.31
C ARG A 737 61.79 -22.08 -48.45
N TRP A 738 61.16 -23.08 -49.06
CA TRP A 738 59.71 -23.17 -49.07
C TRP A 738 59.18 -23.30 -47.63
N MET A 739 59.75 -24.19 -46.82
CA MET A 739 59.40 -24.33 -45.40
C MET A 739 59.63 -23.03 -44.63
N MET A 740 60.77 -22.36 -44.83
CA MET A 740 61.10 -21.10 -44.16
C MET A 740 60.08 -20.01 -44.49
N LYS A 741 59.64 -19.91 -45.74
CA LYS A 741 58.62 -18.94 -46.17
C LYS A 741 57.28 -19.21 -45.47
N GLU A 742 56.82 -20.46 -45.48
CA GLU A 742 55.53 -20.83 -44.88
C GLU A 742 55.54 -20.73 -43.35
N ILE A 743 56.62 -21.17 -42.69
CA ILE A 743 56.78 -21.05 -41.24
C ILE A 743 56.95 -19.59 -40.82
N SER A 744 57.66 -18.75 -41.59
CA SER A 744 57.76 -17.32 -41.30
C SER A 744 56.41 -16.61 -41.46
N ALA A 745 55.58 -17.02 -42.42
CA ALA A 745 54.21 -16.54 -42.54
C ALA A 745 53.36 -16.99 -41.33
N LEU A 746 53.46 -18.25 -40.92
CA LEU A 746 52.71 -18.81 -39.81
C LEU A 746 53.07 -18.19 -38.45
N SER A 747 54.37 -17.99 -38.18
CA SER A 747 54.88 -17.43 -36.91
C SER A 747 54.36 -16.03 -36.58
N LYS A 748 53.89 -15.30 -37.60
CA LYS A 748 53.34 -13.94 -37.49
C LYS A 748 51.83 -13.91 -37.24
N ILE A 749 51.14 -15.04 -37.36
CA ILE A 749 49.70 -15.12 -37.16
C ILE A 749 49.41 -15.21 -35.64
N PRO A 750 48.52 -14.36 -35.10
CA PRO A 750 48.10 -14.47 -33.70
C PRO A 750 47.46 -15.84 -33.42
N ALA A 751 47.68 -16.38 -32.21
CA ALA A 751 47.13 -17.67 -31.80
C ALA A 751 45.60 -17.79 -32.02
N THR A 752 44.84 -16.71 -31.83
CA THR A 752 43.38 -16.70 -32.06
C THR A 752 42.96 -16.88 -33.52
N GLU A 753 43.88 -16.66 -34.47
CA GLU A 753 43.62 -16.75 -35.90
C GLU A 753 44.45 -17.83 -36.61
N ILE A 754 45.30 -18.55 -35.88
CA ILE A 754 46.26 -19.50 -36.46
C ILE A 754 45.57 -20.60 -37.29
N GLN A 755 44.36 -21.00 -36.90
CA GLN A 755 43.55 -21.99 -37.60
C GLN A 755 42.94 -21.49 -38.91
N LYS A 756 43.01 -20.18 -39.22
CA LYS A 756 42.62 -19.64 -40.54
C LYS A 756 43.69 -19.94 -41.61
N ASN A 757 44.93 -20.26 -41.21
CA ASN A 757 45.95 -20.71 -42.14
C ASN A 757 45.67 -22.16 -42.54
N GLN A 758 45.56 -22.42 -43.84
CA GLN A 758 45.18 -23.73 -44.38
C GLN A 758 46.13 -24.85 -43.91
N TYR A 759 47.45 -24.63 -43.95
CA TYR A 759 48.42 -25.65 -43.54
C TYR A 759 48.44 -25.88 -42.03
N ALA A 760 48.22 -24.84 -41.22
CA ALA A 760 48.09 -24.98 -39.77
C ALA A 760 46.81 -25.73 -39.37
N ALA A 761 45.72 -25.52 -40.10
CA ALA A 761 44.47 -26.27 -39.93
C ALA A 761 44.66 -27.75 -40.32
N ASP A 762 45.33 -28.01 -41.45
CA ASP A 762 45.63 -29.38 -41.90
C ASP A 762 46.59 -30.10 -40.94
N PHE A 763 47.59 -29.41 -40.39
CA PHE A 763 48.46 -29.93 -39.35
C PHE A 763 47.67 -30.30 -38.09
N SER A 764 46.81 -29.38 -37.64
CA SER A 764 45.96 -29.60 -36.47
C SER A 764 45.04 -30.79 -36.67
N LYS A 765 44.49 -30.98 -37.87
CA LYS A 765 43.66 -32.16 -38.18
C LYS A 765 44.41 -33.49 -38.01
N GLN A 766 45.74 -33.51 -38.16
CA GLN A 766 46.56 -34.72 -38.05
C GLN A 766 47.12 -34.93 -36.64
N GLU A 767 47.51 -33.87 -35.93
CA GLU A 767 48.35 -33.97 -34.73
C GLU A 767 47.73 -33.36 -33.45
N ILE A 768 46.50 -32.85 -33.52
CA ILE A 768 45.82 -32.22 -32.36
C ILE A 768 45.65 -33.17 -31.18
N GLU A 769 45.38 -34.45 -31.42
CA GLU A 769 45.08 -35.44 -30.38
C GLU A 769 46.26 -35.64 -29.41
N ALA A 770 47.47 -35.79 -29.94
CA ALA A 770 48.67 -35.95 -29.12
C ALA A 770 48.92 -34.72 -28.24
N THR A 771 48.69 -33.52 -28.79
CA THR A 771 48.92 -32.27 -28.09
C THR A 771 47.84 -32.01 -27.02
N PHE A 772 46.57 -32.29 -27.34
CA PHE A 772 45.47 -32.21 -26.38
C PHE A 772 45.70 -33.13 -25.17
N LYS A 773 46.20 -34.34 -25.41
CA LYS A 773 46.57 -35.27 -24.34
C LYS A 773 47.64 -34.69 -23.41
N LEU A 774 48.70 -34.08 -23.97
CA LEU A 774 49.74 -33.44 -23.16
C LEU A 774 49.22 -32.25 -22.33
N ILE A 775 48.29 -31.46 -22.89
CA ILE A 775 47.63 -30.35 -22.18
C ILE A 775 46.77 -30.89 -21.03
N LYS A 776 45.98 -31.95 -21.27
CA LYS A 776 45.13 -32.59 -20.25
C LYS A 776 45.95 -33.27 -19.15
N ASP A 777 47.10 -33.85 -19.50
CA ASP A 777 48.08 -34.43 -18.56
C ASP A 777 48.90 -33.36 -17.81
N LYS A 778 48.63 -32.06 -18.05
CA LYS A 778 49.28 -30.91 -17.40
C LYS A 778 50.81 -30.91 -17.54
N LYS A 779 51.30 -31.31 -18.72
CA LYS A 779 52.73 -31.21 -19.06
C LYS A 779 53.17 -29.75 -19.13
N SER A 780 54.48 -29.52 -19.01
CA SER A 780 55.02 -28.16 -19.05
C SER A 780 54.86 -27.54 -20.43
N ALA A 781 54.71 -26.21 -20.51
CA ALA A 781 54.59 -25.48 -21.77
C ALA A 781 55.73 -25.82 -22.74
N THR A 782 56.96 -25.88 -22.25
CA THR A 782 58.15 -26.21 -23.05
C THR A 782 58.08 -27.61 -23.65
N GLU A 783 57.67 -28.62 -22.87
CA GLU A 783 57.51 -29.99 -23.39
C GLU A 783 56.46 -30.08 -24.49
N ILE A 784 55.37 -29.30 -24.38
CA ILE A 784 54.28 -29.28 -25.37
C ILE A 784 54.74 -28.59 -26.66
N VAL A 785 55.40 -27.43 -26.53
CA VAL A 785 55.95 -26.68 -27.67
C VAL A 785 56.97 -27.52 -28.43
N ASP A 786 57.88 -28.19 -27.71
CA ASP A 786 58.88 -29.08 -28.32
C ASP A 786 58.22 -30.27 -29.05
N ALA A 787 57.18 -30.87 -28.45
CA ALA A 787 56.45 -31.97 -29.07
C ALA A 787 55.74 -31.54 -30.37
N VAL A 788 55.12 -30.35 -30.37
CA VAL A 788 54.47 -29.77 -31.56
C VAL A 788 55.51 -29.47 -32.64
N GLU A 789 56.62 -28.83 -32.30
CA GLU A 789 57.70 -28.50 -33.23
C GLU A 789 58.28 -29.75 -33.92
N ILE A 790 58.56 -30.82 -33.15
CA ILE A 790 59.06 -32.09 -33.69
C ILE A 790 58.13 -32.67 -34.76
N LYS A 791 56.81 -32.47 -34.62
CA LYS A 791 55.81 -32.91 -35.59
C LYS A 791 55.63 -31.95 -36.76
N MET A 792 55.82 -30.64 -36.54
CA MET A 792 55.74 -29.65 -37.61
C MET A 792 56.83 -29.83 -38.66
N ILE A 793 58.05 -30.18 -38.27
CA ILE A 793 59.19 -30.35 -39.18
C ILE A 793 58.90 -31.34 -40.34
N PRO A 794 58.55 -32.62 -40.09
CA PRO A 794 58.25 -33.55 -41.18
C PRO A 794 56.98 -33.17 -41.96
N PHE A 795 55.95 -32.60 -41.30
CA PHE A 795 54.72 -32.17 -41.98
C PHE A 795 55.00 -31.08 -43.02
N TYR A 796 55.72 -30.02 -42.63
CA TYR A 796 56.07 -28.93 -43.54
C TYR A 796 57.11 -29.37 -44.58
N HIS A 797 57.97 -30.34 -44.25
CA HIS A 797 58.86 -30.94 -45.23
C HIS A 797 58.10 -31.66 -46.34
N ASP A 798 57.12 -32.50 -45.99
CA ASP A 798 56.28 -33.22 -46.97
C ASP A 798 55.48 -32.27 -47.87
N LEU A 799 55.00 -31.15 -47.31
CA LEU A 799 54.38 -30.08 -48.10
C LEU A 799 55.39 -29.42 -49.05
N ALA A 800 56.62 -29.19 -48.60
CA ALA A 800 57.67 -28.62 -49.43
C ALA A 800 58.05 -29.55 -50.60
N VAL A 801 58.12 -30.86 -50.38
CA VAL A 801 58.39 -31.85 -51.45
C VAL A 801 57.30 -31.80 -52.53
N LYS A 802 56.05 -31.54 -52.15
CA LYS A 802 54.90 -31.49 -53.09
C LYS A 802 54.77 -30.16 -53.81
N ASN A 803 55.09 -29.06 -53.13
CA ASN A 803 54.70 -27.71 -53.57
C ASN A 803 55.87 -26.81 -53.98
N ALA A 804 57.11 -27.12 -53.61
CA ALA A 804 58.25 -26.28 -53.94
C ALA A 804 58.63 -26.43 -55.43
N THR A 805 58.84 -25.31 -56.12
CA THR A 805 59.24 -25.30 -57.54
C THR A 805 60.69 -24.85 -57.70
N ILE A 806 61.32 -25.27 -58.80
CA ILE A 806 62.75 -25.02 -59.07
C ILE A 806 63.07 -23.51 -59.15
N ASP A 807 62.09 -22.68 -59.51
CA ASP A 807 62.24 -21.23 -59.68
C ASP A 807 62.37 -20.46 -58.34
N ASP A 808 62.17 -21.11 -57.19
CA ASP A 808 62.17 -20.49 -55.85
C ASP A 808 63.58 -20.29 -55.24
N ILE A 809 64.67 -20.62 -55.94
CA ILE A 809 66.04 -20.58 -55.40
C ILE A 809 66.80 -19.32 -55.84
N ASP A 810 66.69 -18.25 -55.06
CA ASP A 810 67.53 -17.05 -55.22
C ASP A 810 68.72 -17.09 -54.24
N LEU A 811 69.96 -17.09 -54.72
CA LEU A 811 71.15 -17.24 -53.86
C LEU A 811 71.42 -15.92 -53.10
N LYS A 812 71.27 -15.95 -51.77
CA LYS A 812 71.26 -14.75 -50.91
C LYS A 812 72.60 -14.46 -50.24
N HIS A 813 73.43 -15.47 -50.05
CA HIS A 813 74.64 -15.42 -49.22
C HIS A 813 75.93 -15.45 -50.04
N ILE A 814 75.86 -15.25 -51.37
CA ILE A 814 77.03 -15.16 -52.22
C ILE A 814 77.88 -13.93 -51.81
N GLN A 815 79.05 -14.18 -51.23
CA GLN A 815 80.12 -13.18 -51.25
C GLN A 815 80.61 -13.03 -52.70
N LYS A 816 80.52 -11.80 -53.23
CA LYS A 816 81.10 -11.43 -54.53
C LYS A 816 82.57 -11.78 -54.65
#